data_AF-A0A7Y5LFV8-F1
#
_entry.id   AF-A0A7Y5LFV8-F1
#
_cell.length_a   1.000
_cell.length_b   1.000
_cell.length_c   1.000
_cell.angle_alpha   90.00
_cell.angle_beta   90.00
_cell.angle_gamma   90.00
#
_symmetry.space_group_name_H-M   'P 1'
#
loop_
_entity.id
_entity.type
_entity.pdbx_description
1 polymer ?
#
loop_
_entity_poly.entity_id
_entity_poly.type
_entity_poly.pdbx_seq_one_letter_code
_entity_poly.pdbx_strand_id
1 'polypeptide(L)'
;MKNWCVRLAWLLACMTAVSAQSYNVRTVAGSDVNNGDGGPAAEASFSFPEGIAIDAAGSIYIADSGAHRIRRINPSGDIETIAGDGSPGFLGDGGAARDSRLNKPYGLALDGSGNLYIADLGNARVRRISPDGRIETVAGGGTIPPGGDGDGGPAIAAQLKEPRNVTASPDGTLYVSDFAAHRVYRVDTRGTLTTVAGTGEAGFSGDGGPAIKAQLSSPAELAMDRNGALYIADSRNWRVRRVQGGTIASVRVNDMQGAPVRLYAVMGIALDSEGALFIADDRGNQTLKISPAGIVSYLPIGSRNLAVSGAGELYTVAGQTLQRLLPDGTVHIVAGQNSFARNGDGGPALEARLTGPSALAIDPDRNIYIADRMNNRLRKIDSSGVITTIAGTGERAYKGNGGPAELSALSLPSGLCLDSAGMLFVSDTDNHVIRAIDKAGVIRTVAGGGEPGFAGDQGSATNALLTSPRGLAVDPLGRLLIADSGNHRIRRIGEDGRITTIAGTGIAGFSGDGGAAAEAQLTAPAAIAVDSTGAVFVADTGNHRIRRIAPNGIIETLINGEVADLNLPTAIAIGPEGRLWIADAGNHVIRVWKPDGSLETAAGTGEPGFNGEEGPGNRMRLSAPSGIVVAPDGVVLFSDSSNHRIRTLTPASETGPIEPEPLGQIRAVNAASLREGPVTPGEIVSILDGPALPAPRVTFDGTPAQVLFASTGVLQVLVPDLGGRSETEITLSDGEFPVASLTLEVAGSAPGIFTVSGGSGPASATNEDGSQNSASNPAPRGSILTLYATGTSPSDKTPQVRVAGLPAEILFAGPAPGFSGLFQINLRLPAGYVPSGEVPVTLTSAGVASQPGVVVYLK
;
A
#
# COMPACT_ATOMS: atom_id res chain seq x y z
N MET A 1 -37.06 -62.03 -28.14
CA MET A 1 -38.29 -61.21 -28.12
C MET A 1 -38.71 -60.98 -26.68
N LYS A 2 -38.97 -59.72 -26.32
CA LYS A 2 -39.26 -59.13 -25.00
C LYS A 2 -38.09 -58.35 -24.37
N ASN A 3 -38.42 -57.09 -24.09
CA ASN A 3 -37.75 -56.09 -23.25
C ASN A 3 -36.88 -55.04 -23.96
N TRP A 4 -37.44 -54.46 -25.02
CA TRP A 4 -37.40 -53.00 -25.21
C TRP A 4 -38.50 -52.41 -24.33
N CYS A 5 -38.14 -51.67 -23.27
CA CYS A 5 -38.94 -50.70 -22.49
C CYS A 5 -38.46 -50.58 -21.03
N VAL A 6 -37.22 -50.12 -20.77
CA VAL A 6 -36.85 -49.33 -19.56
C VAL A 6 -35.59 -48.51 -19.88
N ARG A 7 -35.69 -47.53 -20.78
CA ARG A 7 -34.67 -46.47 -20.96
C ARG A 7 -35.30 -45.07 -21.07
N LEU A 8 -36.55 -44.93 -20.62
CA LEU A 8 -37.31 -43.68 -20.70
C LEU A 8 -38.09 -43.46 -19.39
N ALA A 9 -37.38 -43.40 -18.26
CA ALA A 9 -37.97 -43.04 -16.97
C ALA A 9 -36.92 -42.45 -16.00
N TRP A 10 -36.04 -41.57 -16.50
CA TRP A 10 -35.15 -40.72 -15.68
C TRP A 10 -34.91 -39.37 -16.38
N LEU A 11 -35.97 -38.76 -16.93
CA LEU A 11 -35.88 -37.45 -17.60
C LEU A 11 -36.87 -36.40 -17.07
N LEU A 12 -37.57 -36.67 -15.96
CA LEU A 12 -38.36 -35.66 -15.25
C LEU A 12 -38.35 -35.95 -13.73
N ALA A 13 -37.21 -35.75 -13.11
CA ALA A 13 -37.10 -35.52 -11.67
C ALA A 13 -36.09 -34.40 -11.47
N CYS A 14 -36.62 -33.20 -11.21
CA CYS A 14 -35.94 -32.02 -10.67
C CYS A 14 -34.41 -32.03 -10.76
N MET A 15 -33.85 -31.52 -11.87
CA MET A 15 -32.54 -30.86 -11.81
C MET A 15 -32.76 -29.59 -10.98
N THR A 16 -32.76 -29.75 -9.65
CA THR A 16 -32.26 -28.67 -8.82
C THR A 16 -30.79 -28.58 -9.18
N ALA A 17 -30.40 -27.51 -9.87
CA ALA A 17 -29.00 -27.12 -9.86
C ALA A 17 -28.64 -26.97 -8.39
N VAL A 18 -27.87 -27.92 -7.84
CA VAL A 18 -27.27 -27.73 -6.52
C VAL A 18 -26.39 -26.50 -6.70
N SER A 19 -26.82 -25.38 -6.13
CA SER A 19 -26.03 -24.17 -6.11
C SER A 19 -24.69 -24.51 -5.46
N ALA A 20 -23.58 -24.21 -6.15
CA ALA A 20 -22.27 -24.32 -5.53
C ALA A 20 -22.26 -23.47 -4.24
N GLN A 21 -21.76 -24.04 -3.14
CA GLN A 21 -21.68 -23.31 -1.88
C GLN A 21 -20.73 -22.13 -2.08
N SER A 22 -21.21 -20.92 -1.86
CA SER A 22 -20.37 -19.73 -1.88
C SER A 22 -19.63 -19.56 -0.55
N TYR A 23 -18.40 -19.07 -0.63
CA TYR A 23 -17.55 -18.77 0.53
C TYR A 23 -17.07 -17.32 0.46
N ASN A 24 -16.84 -16.71 1.62
CA ASN A 24 -16.14 -15.44 1.76
C ASN A 24 -14.72 -15.69 2.25
N VAL A 25 -13.76 -15.00 1.65
CA VAL A 25 -12.37 -14.93 2.08
C VAL A 25 -12.16 -13.65 2.87
N ARG A 26 -11.38 -13.73 3.94
CA ARG A 26 -10.78 -12.55 4.60
C ARG A 26 -9.34 -12.82 5.00
N THR A 27 -8.51 -11.78 5.06
CA THR A 27 -7.18 -11.85 5.67
C THR A 27 -7.29 -11.83 7.19
N VAL A 28 -6.45 -12.63 7.85
CA VAL A 28 -6.31 -12.60 9.31
C VAL A 28 -4.88 -12.34 9.75
N ALA A 29 -3.89 -12.47 8.86
CA ALA A 29 -2.52 -12.07 9.12
C ALA A 29 -1.69 -11.85 7.86
N GLY A 30 -0.58 -11.12 8.02
CA GLY A 30 0.33 -10.77 6.94
C GLY A 30 0.02 -9.38 6.40
N SER A 31 1.05 -8.62 6.04
CA SER A 31 0.97 -7.28 5.46
C SER A 31 2.24 -7.02 4.63
N ASP A 32 2.12 -6.17 3.62
CA ASP A 32 3.27 -5.74 2.82
C ASP A 32 4.06 -4.59 3.49
N VAL A 33 3.59 -4.03 4.61
CA VAL A 33 4.13 -2.82 5.26
C VAL A 33 4.36 -3.07 6.76
N ASN A 34 5.62 -3.09 7.21
CA ASN A 34 5.94 -3.11 8.65
C ASN A 34 6.60 -1.78 9.04
N ASN A 35 5.84 -0.92 9.71
CA ASN A 35 6.37 0.32 10.28
C ASN A 35 6.41 0.31 11.82
N GLY A 36 5.81 -0.69 12.47
CA GLY A 36 5.70 -0.81 13.93
C GLY A 36 4.60 0.04 14.56
N ASP A 37 3.63 0.53 13.78
CA ASP A 37 2.52 1.33 14.32
C ASP A 37 1.68 0.53 15.32
N GLY A 38 1.16 1.20 16.35
CA GLY A 38 0.38 0.60 17.43
C GLY A 38 1.19 -0.19 18.46
N GLY A 39 2.50 -0.37 18.25
CA GLY A 39 3.41 -1.08 19.16
C GLY A 39 4.46 -0.18 19.82
N PRO A 40 5.34 -0.75 20.67
CA PRO A 40 6.41 0.00 21.34
C PRO A 40 7.37 0.64 20.35
N ALA A 41 7.72 1.91 20.56
CA ALA A 41 8.60 2.67 19.67
C ALA A 41 10.00 2.07 19.54
N ALA A 42 10.48 1.37 20.57
CA ALA A 42 11.75 0.63 20.55
C ALA A 42 11.78 -0.50 19.49
N GLU A 43 10.62 -0.96 19.02
CA GLU A 43 10.46 -2.02 18.02
C GLU A 43 10.18 -1.47 16.62
N ALA A 44 9.97 -0.16 16.51
CA ALA A 44 9.75 0.53 15.25
C ALA A 44 10.99 0.50 14.35
N SER A 45 10.77 0.43 13.03
CA SER A 45 11.80 0.67 12.02
C SER A 45 11.64 2.07 11.44
N PHE A 46 12.75 2.78 11.27
CA PHE A 46 12.81 4.05 10.56
C PHE A 46 13.66 3.92 9.30
N SER A 47 13.31 4.63 8.24
CA SER A 47 14.08 4.75 7.02
C SER A 47 14.58 6.19 6.88
N PHE A 48 15.85 6.42 7.20
CA PHE A 48 16.47 7.75 7.19
C PHE A 48 15.65 8.82 7.95
N PRO A 49 15.48 8.68 9.28
CA PRO A 49 14.81 9.72 10.07
C PRO A 49 15.64 11.02 10.07
N GLU A 50 14.99 12.16 9.89
CA GLU A 50 15.64 13.48 9.78
C GLU A 50 15.12 14.48 10.81
N GLY A 51 13.85 14.91 10.74
CA GLY A 51 13.30 15.91 11.66
C GLY A 51 12.82 15.33 12.98
N ILE A 52 12.89 16.14 14.03
CA ILE A 52 12.34 15.83 15.34
C ILE A 52 11.67 17.06 15.95
N ALA A 53 10.49 16.89 16.54
CA ALA A 53 9.82 17.90 17.35
C ALA A 53 9.19 17.25 18.59
N ILE A 54 9.03 18.01 19.68
CA ILE A 54 8.49 17.50 20.95
C ILE A 54 7.40 18.45 21.42
N ASP A 55 6.22 17.94 21.77
CA ASP A 55 5.14 18.75 22.32
C ASP A 55 5.28 18.95 23.84
N ALA A 56 4.44 19.81 24.42
CA ALA A 56 4.44 20.09 25.85
C ALA A 56 3.99 18.90 26.72
N ALA A 57 3.29 17.93 26.14
CA ALA A 57 2.87 16.70 26.82
C ALA A 57 3.95 15.60 26.80
N GLY A 58 5.01 15.79 26.01
CA GLY A 58 6.11 14.85 25.83
C GLY A 58 5.94 13.88 24.67
N SER A 59 4.95 14.07 23.78
CA SER A 59 4.92 13.29 22.53
C SER A 59 6.08 13.74 21.62
N ILE A 60 6.71 12.77 20.95
CA ILE A 60 7.84 13.01 20.04
C ILE A 60 7.38 12.77 18.62
N TYR A 61 7.63 13.73 17.73
CA TYR A 61 7.30 13.67 16.31
C TYR A 61 8.57 13.50 15.52
N ILE A 62 8.58 12.55 14.58
CA ILE A 62 9.75 12.20 13.77
C ILE A 62 9.38 12.25 12.29
N ALA A 63 10.20 12.90 11.48
CA ALA A 63 10.09 12.79 10.03
C ALA A 63 10.91 11.59 9.56
N ASP A 64 10.20 10.53 9.16
CA ASP A 64 10.77 9.29 8.65
C ASP A 64 10.95 9.43 7.13
N SER A 65 12.00 10.18 6.75
CA SER A 65 12.10 10.83 5.44
C SER A 65 12.21 9.85 4.29
N GLY A 66 12.94 8.76 4.47
CA GLY A 66 13.05 7.67 3.50
C GLY A 66 11.81 6.78 3.45
N ALA A 67 10.95 6.81 4.48
CA ALA A 67 9.65 6.15 4.47
C ALA A 67 8.52 7.10 4.04
N HIS A 68 8.79 8.37 3.73
CA HIS A 68 7.80 9.36 3.30
C HIS A 68 6.67 9.59 4.31
N ARG A 69 6.98 9.54 5.62
CA ARG A 69 5.99 9.57 6.70
C ARG A 69 6.38 10.51 7.84
N ILE A 70 5.39 10.94 8.60
CA ILE A 70 5.55 11.52 9.93
C ILE A 70 5.08 10.51 10.98
N ARG A 71 5.94 10.24 11.95
CA ARG A 71 5.71 9.29 13.04
C ARG A 71 5.54 10.06 14.34
N ARG A 72 4.72 9.54 15.24
CA ARG A 72 4.51 10.09 16.59
C ARG A 72 4.74 8.99 17.62
N ILE A 73 5.53 9.28 18.63
CA ILE A 73 5.68 8.47 19.84
C ILE A 73 4.92 9.18 20.95
N ASN A 74 3.95 8.50 21.55
CA ASN A 74 3.19 9.05 22.67
C ASN A 74 4.00 8.97 23.99
N PRO A 75 3.56 9.64 25.07
CA PRO A 75 4.25 9.55 26.36
C PRO A 75 4.30 8.15 26.98
N SER A 76 3.42 7.21 26.58
CA SER A 76 3.50 5.81 27.01
C SER A 76 4.58 4.99 26.28
N GLY A 77 5.12 5.52 25.18
CA GLY A 77 6.19 4.90 24.40
C GLY A 77 5.71 4.10 23.18
N ASP A 78 4.44 4.20 22.79
CA ASP A 78 3.91 3.57 21.58
C ASP A 78 4.09 4.50 20.37
N ILE A 79 4.31 3.92 19.19
CA ILE A 79 4.52 4.66 17.95
C ILE A 79 3.32 4.54 17.00
N GLU A 80 3.04 5.59 16.23
CA GLU A 80 2.04 5.59 15.16
C GLU A 80 2.47 6.46 13.98
N THR A 81 1.99 6.16 12.76
CA THR A 81 2.04 7.08 11.62
C THR A 81 0.89 8.06 11.75
N ILE A 82 1.20 9.37 11.70
CA ILE A 82 0.18 10.44 11.75
C ILE A 82 0.02 11.15 10.40
N ALA A 83 0.99 11.00 9.49
CA ALA A 83 0.88 11.50 8.12
C ALA A 83 1.75 10.74 7.13
N GLY A 84 1.32 10.69 5.87
CA GLY A 84 2.02 10.01 4.78
C GLY A 84 1.53 8.57 4.59
N ASP A 85 1.14 8.22 3.37
CA ASP A 85 0.80 6.84 2.96
C ASP A 85 2.05 5.95 2.76
N GLY A 86 3.24 6.56 2.75
CA GLY A 86 4.53 5.90 2.51
C GLY A 86 5.01 5.95 1.06
N SER A 87 4.23 6.53 0.15
CA SER A 87 4.60 6.76 -1.24
C SER A 87 5.14 8.19 -1.42
N PRO A 88 6.27 8.39 -2.11
CA PRO A 88 6.74 9.73 -2.46
C PRO A 88 5.74 10.44 -3.37
N GLY A 89 5.39 11.68 -3.03
CA GLY A 89 4.58 12.55 -3.89
C GLY A 89 3.85 13.62 -3.10
N PHE A 90 2.95 14.36 -3.76
CA PHE A 90 2.11 15.39 -3.16
C PHE A 90 0.63 15.03 -3.34
N LEU A 91 -0.11 14.88 -2.23
CA LEU A 91 -1.56 14.63 -2.18
C LEU A 91 -2.11 15.06 -0.81
N GLY A 92 -3.42 15.25 -0.69
CA GLY A 92 -4.14 15.20 0.59
C GLY A 92 -4.49 16.53 1.24
N ASP A 93 -4.17 17.67 0.62
CA ASP A 93 -4.56 18.99 1.17
C ASP A 93 -6.07 19.09 1.39
N GLY A 94 -6.47 19.53 2.59
CA GLY A 94 -7.85 19.61 3.05
C GLY A 94 -8.43 18.31 3.62
N GLY A 95 -7.73 17.18 3.45
CA GLY A 95 -8.13 15.85 3.91
C GLY A 95 -7.39 15.38 5.17
N ALA A 96 -7.55 14.09 5.49
CA ALA A 96 -6.85 13.45 6.59
C ALA A 96 -5.34 13.31 6.30
N ALA A 97 -4.51 13.62 7.28
CA ALA A 97 -3.06 13.64 7.11
C ALA A 97 -2.48 12.23 6.80
N ARG A 98 -3.10 11.17 7.33
CA ARG A 98 -2.69 9.77 7.08
C ARG A 98 -2.80 9.34 5.62
N ASP A 99 -3.75 9.91 4.87
CA ASP A 99 -3.98 9.60 3.46
C ASP A 99 -3.16 10.50 2.53
N SER A 100 -2.39 11.43 3.09
CA SER A 100 -1.58 12.35 2.30
C SER A 100 -0.33 11.67 1.73
N ARG A 101 0.22 12.24 0.66
CA ARG A 101 1.56 11.90 0.18
C ARG A 101 2.51 13.02 0.58
N LEU A 102 3.63 12.59 1.17
CA LEU A 102 4.78 13.44 1.50
C LEU A 102 5.97 12.98 0.67
N ASN A 103 6.94 13.86 0.44
CA ASN A 103 8.14 13.51 -0.30
C ASN A 103 9.38 13.97 0.47
N LYS A 104 10.07 13.02 1.11
CA LYS A 104 11.23 13.28 1.96
C LYS A 104 10.95 14.38 3.00
N PRO A 105 9.89 14.26 3.83
CA PRO A 105 9.63 15.24 4.88
C PRO A 105 10.88 15.40 5.75
N TYR A 106 11.26 16.62 6.11
CA TYR A 106 12.54 16.92 6.77
C TYR A 106 12.32 17.56 8.14
N GLY A 107 12.46 18.87 8.29
CA GLY A 107 12.26 19.54 9.59
C GLY A 107 10.80 19.58 10.05
N LEU A 108 10.63 19.57 11.37
CA LEU A 108 9.34 19.56 12.06
C LEU A 108 9.30 20.66 13.13
N ALA A 109 8.14 21.29 13.33
CA ALA A 109 7.92 22.18 14.47
C ALA A 109 6.46 22.20 14.93
N LEU A 110 6.24 22.49 16.21
CA LEU A 110 4.92 22.69 16.79
C LEU A 110 4.73 24.17 17.15
N ASP A 111 3.51 24.68 16.96
CA ASP A 111 3.10 25.96 17.54
C ASP A 111 2.43 25.78 18.92
N GLY A 112 2.09 26.90 19.56
CA GLY A 112 1.42 26.89 20.87
C GLY A 112 -0.01 26.33 20.86
N SER A 113 -0.61 26.11 19.68
CA SER A 113 -1.94 25.51 19.52
C SER A 113 -1.88 24.01 19.22
N GLY A 114 -0.68 23.44 19.10
CA GLY A 114 -0.46 22.03 18.77
C GLY A 114 -0.53 21.71 17.28
N ASN A 115 -0.48 22.71 16.39
CA ASN A 115 -0.32 22.45 14.96
C ASN A 115 1.10 21.97 14.68
N LEU A 116 1.26 20.88 13.92
CA LEU A 116 2.55 20.36 13.48
C LEU A 116 2.86 20.85 12.07
N TYR A 117 3.98 21.52 11.91
CA TYR A 117 4.50 22.00 10.63
C TYR A 117 5.58 21.07 10.10
N ILE A 118 5.54 20.80 8.81
CA ILE A 118 6.41 19.85 8.12
C ILE A 118 7.07 20.57 6.95
N ALA A 119 8.39 20.55 6.90
CA ALA A 119 9.13 20.86 5.70
C ALA A 119 9.05 19.66 4.74
N ASP A 120 8.10 19.68 3.81
CA ASP A 120 7.87 18.63 2.82
C ASP A 120 8.84 18.85 1.64
N LEU A 121 10.12 18.58 1.93
CA LEU A 121 11.28 19.03 1.16
C LEU A 121 11.20 18.67 -0.32
N GLY A 122 10.91 17.40 -0.62
CA GLY A 122 10.84 16.90 -2.00
C GLY A 122 9.63 17.41 -2.78
N ASN A 123 8.64 17.99 -2.09
CA ASN A 123 7.49 18.65 -2.69
C ASN A 123 7.62 20.18 -2.71
N ALA A 124 8.75 20.75 -2.26
CA ALA A 124 8.99 22.20 -2.18
C ALA A 124 7.87 22.96 -1.43
N ARG A 125 7.40 22.39 -0.32
CA ARG A 125 6.30 22.93 0.48
C ARG A 125 6.58 22.90 1.97
N VAL A 126 5.90 23.78 2.70
CA VAL A 126 5.68 23.63 4.14
C VAL A 126 4.21 23.28 4.34
N ARG A 127 3.96 22.15 5.01
CA ARG A 127 2.62 21.62 5.29
C ARG A 127 2.30 21.78 6.77
N ARG A 128 1.04 21.95 7.11
CA ARG A 128 0.53 22.00 8.50
C ARG A 128 -0.44 20.85 8.72
N ILE A 129 -0.28 20.15 9.84
CA ILE A 129 -1.26 19.24 10.40
C ILE A 129 -1.92 19.91 11.60
N SER A 130 -3.24 20.07 11.56
CA SER A 130 -4.02 20.56 12.69
C SER A 130 -4.26 19.46 13.74
N PRO A 131 -4.58 19.82 15.00
CA PRO A 131 -4.86 18.84 16.07
C PRO A 131 -5.96 17.83 15.76
N ASP A 132 -6.88 18.14 14.84
CA ASP A 132 -7.92 17.23 14.34
C ASP A 132 -7.44 16.26 13.24
N GLY A 133 -6.14 16.31 12.90
CA GLY A 133 -5.50 15.39 11.95
C GLY A 133 -5.67 15.76 10.48
N ARG A 134 -6.07 16.99 10.14
CA ARG A 134 -6.14 17.48 8.75
C ARG A 134 -4.82 18.09 8.29
N ILE A 135 -4.46 17.88 7.03
CA ILE A 135 -3.24 18.44 6.43
C ILE A 135 -3.53 19.51 5.37
N GLU A 136 -2.73 20.57 5.32
CA GLU A 136 -2.80 21.60 4.27
C GLU A 136 -1.43 22.23 3.98
N THR A 137 -1.28 22.88 2.82
CA THR A 137 -0.09 23.68 2.48
C THR A 137 -0.18 25.09 3.05
N VAL A 138 0.86 25.52 3.76
CA VAL A 138 0.96 26.89 4.33
C VAL A 138 2.03 27.75 3.67
N ALA A 139 3.00 27.14 2.98
CA ALA A 139 3.95 27.84 2.13
C ALA A 139 4.48 26.96 0.99
N GLY A 140 4.85 27.57 -0.13
CA GLY A 140 5.41 26.86 -1.29
C GLY A 140 4.36 26.44 -2.32
N GLY A 141 4.58 26.79 -3.58
CA GLY A 141 3.72 26.40 -4.72
C GLY A 141 4.07 25.04 -5.34
N GLY A 142 5.20 24.43 -4.95
CA GLY A 142 5.64 23.12 -5.43
C GLY A 142 6.32 23.07 -6.79
N THR A 143 6.81 24.21 -7.29
CA THR A 143 7.56 24.31 -8.55
C THR A 143 9.00 24.76 -8.26
N ILE A 144 10.00 24.03 -8.77
CA ILE A 144 11.44 24.33 -8.65
C ILE A 144 12.04 24.48 -10.07
N PRO A 145 12.62 25.63 -10.49
CA PRO A 145 12.00 26.91 -10.91
C PRO A 145 11.92 27.02 -12.49
N PRO A 146 11.54 28.15 -13.17
CA PRO A 146 12.05 29.52 -12.99
C PRO A 146 10.98 30.61 -12.70
N GLY A 147 11.21 31.39 -11.64
CA GLY A 147 10.46 32.58 -11.22
C GLY A 147 11.08 33.19 -9.94
N GLY A 148 10.63 34.40 -9.54
CA GLY A 148 11.11 35.07 -8.32
C GLY A 148 10.68 34.35 -7.03
N ASP A 149 11.41 34.60 -5.94
CA ASP A 149 11.23 34.00 -4.60
C ASP A 149 9.86 34.26 -3.93
N GLY A 150 9.07 35.21 -4.44
CA GLY A 150 7.75 35.55 -3.91
C GLY A 150 7.81 36.44 -2.66
N ASP A 151 8.93 37.12 -2.41
CA ASP A 151 9.13 38.00 -1.25
C ASP A 151 8.08 39.11 -1.18
N GLY A 152 7.37 39.21 -0.04
CA GLY A 152 6.25 40.12 0.20
C GLY A 152 4.90 39.65 -0.33
N GLY A 153 4.82 38.48 -0.98
CA GLY A 153 3.58 37.91 -1.53
C GLY A 153 2.95 36.80 -0.67
N PRO A 154 1.86 36.17 -1.17
CA PRO A 154 1.23 35.04 -0.50
C PRO A 154 2.19 33.84 -0.39
N ALA A 155 2.35 33.30 0.81
CA ALA A 155 3.30 32.23 1.12
C ALA A 155 3.03 30.94 0.32
N ILE A 156 1.77 30.59 0.09
CA ILE A 156 1.37 29.41 -0.70
C ILE A 156 1.72 29.53 -2.19
N ALA A 157 1.99 30.74 -2.69
CA ALA A 157 2.43 30.97 -4.05
C ALA A 157 3.96 31.12 -4.18
N ALA A 158 4.68 31.13 -3.05
CA ALA A 158 6.13 31.28 -3.04
C ALA A 158 6.83 30.08 -3.68
N GLN A 159 7.97 30.31 -4.33
CA GLN A 159 8.74 29.26 -5.00
C GLN A 159 9.90 28.81 -4.10
N LEU A 160 9.59 27.99 -3.09
CA LEU A 160 10.60 27.38 -2.25
C LEU A 160 11.40 26.36 -3.06
N LYS A 161 12.72 26.30 -2.89
CA LYS A 161 13.60 25.39 -3.64
C LYS A 161 13.82 24.09 -2.88
N GLU A 162 14.28 24.16 -1.64
CA GLU A 162 14.42 23.02 -0.74
C GLU A 162 14.12 23.48 0.69
N PRO A 163 12.83 23.65 1.06
CA PRO A 163 12.48 23.97 2.44
C PRO A 163 12.95 22.81 3.31
N ARG A 164 13.95 23.07 4.16
CA ARG A 164 14.62 22.02 4.92
C ARG A 164 14.18 21.99 6.36
N ASN A 165 14.00 23.15 6.98
CA ASN A 165 13.47 23.24 8.34
C ASN A 165 12.40 24.32 8.45
N VAL A 166 11.54 24.14 9.44
CA VAL A 166 10.54 25.11 9.87
C VAL A 166 10.61 25.22 11.39
N THR A 167 10.53 26.43 11.94
CA THR A 167 10.28 26.68 13.36
C THR A 167 9.08 27.61 13.50
N ALA A 168 8.24 27.35 14.50
CA ALA A 168 7.09 28.20 14.80
C ALA A 168 7.37 29.05 16.04
N SER A 169 6.87 30.27 16.03
CA SER A 169 6.74 31.08 17.24
C SER A 169 5.43 30.75 17.96
N PRO A 170 5.29 31.11 19.25
CA PRO A 170 4.05 30.85 20.00
C PRO A 170 2.80 31.48 19.38
N ASP A 171 2.93 32.55 18.59
CA ASP A 171 1.81 33.23 17.93
C ASP A 171 1.42 32.62 16.56
N GLY A 172 2.12 31.57 16.12
CA GLY A 172 1.89 30.90 14.85
C GLY A 172 2.66 31.48 13.66
N THR A 173 3.47 32.53 13.84
CA THR A 173 4.44 32.97 12.81
C THR A 173 5.48 31.88 12.60
N LEU A 174 5.74 31.53 11.33
CA LEU A 174 6.72 30.51 10.96
C LEU A 174 8.00 31.14 10.44
N TYR A 175 9.11 30.45 10.65
CA TYR A 175 10.38 30.72 9.99
C TYR A 175 10.83 29.47 9.24
N VAL A 176 11.19 29.61 7.97
CA VAL A 176 11.47 28.50 7.06
C VAL A 176 12.86 28.69 6.49
N SER A 177 13.73 27.68 6.64
CA SER A 177 15.02 27.67 5.96
C SER A 177 14.87 27.03 4.59
N ASP A 178 15.24 27.79 3.56
CA ASP A 178 15.28 27.27 2.20
C ASP A 178 16.75 27.00 1.84
N PHE A 179 17.10 25.71 1.89
CA PHE A 179 18.47 25.23 1.85
C PHE A 179 19.15 25.52 0.50
N ALA A 180 18.40 25.38 -0.59
CA ALA A 180 18.88 25.65 -1.94
C ALA A 180 18.67 27.11 -2.36
N ALA A 181 17.75 27.86 -1.72
CA ALA A 181 17.66 29.30 -1.94
C ALA A 181 18.64 30.13 -1.11
N HIS A 182 19.37 29.53 -0.16
CA HIS A 182 20.31 30.24 0.71
C HIS A 182 19.67 31.41 1.49
N ARG A 183 18.40 31.21 1.86
CA ARG A 183 17.59 32.20 2.56
C ARG A 183 16.83 31.57 3.72
N VAL A 184 16.47 32.43 4.66
CA VAL A 184 15.49 32.13 5.68
C VAL A 184 14.32 33.08 5.49
N TYR A 185 13.12 32.52 5.42
CA TYR A 185 11.87 33.23 5.24
C TYR A 185 11.09 33.27 6.54
N ARG A 186 10.23 34.28 6.67
CA ARG A 186 9.20 34.41 7.70
C ARG A 186 7.84 34.32 7.02
N VAL A 187 6.94 33.50 7.54
CA VAL A 187 5.52 33.45 7.14
C VAL A 187 4.69 33.99 8.29
N ASP A 188 4.02 35.12 8.09
CA ASP A 188 3.16 35.69 9.13
C ASP A 188 1.81 34.97 9.25
N THR A 189 1.06 35.32 10.29
CA THR A 189 -0.27 34.74 10.57
C THR A 189 -1.33 35.08 9.53
N ARG A 190 -1.04 35.97 8.57
CA ARG A 190 -1.90 36.27 7.41
C ARG A 190 -1.46 35.52 6.15
N GLY A 191 -0.43 34.68 6.24
CA GLY A 191 0.10 33.92 5.12
C GLY A 191 0.95 34.75 4.15
N THR A 192 1.60 35.83 4.61
CA THR A 192 2.56 36.59 3.80
C THR A 192 3.97 36.08 4.07
N LEU A 193 4.74 35.81 3.01
CA LEU A 193 6.13 35.35 3.09
C LEU A 193 7.11 36.53 2.90
N THR A 194 8.07 36.70 3.81
CA THR A 194 9.15 37.69 3.67
C THR A 194 10.55 37.15 3.98
N THR A 195 11.59 37.68 3.34
CA THR A 195 12.98 37.33 3.67
C THR A 195 13.38 37.91 5.04
N VAL A 196 13.88 37.07 5.96
CA VAL A 196 14.44 37.51 7.26
C VAL A 196 15.97 37.50 7.26
N ALA A 197 16.60 36.60 6.51
CA ALA A 197 18.05 36.53 6.36
C ALA A 197 18.47 35.87 5.05
N GLY A 198 19.64 36.24 4.53
CA GLY A 198 20.18 35.69 3.29
C GLY A 198 19.85 36.56 2.07
N THR A 199 20.82 36.70 1.17
CA THR A 199 20.64 37.44 -0.10
C THR A 199 20.13 36.56 -1.24
N GLY A 200 20.14 35.24 -1.07
CA GLY A 200 19.94 34.28 -2.16
C GLY A 200 21.22 33.76 -2.80
N GLU A 201 22.35 34.41 -2.52
CA GLU A 201 23.68 34.02 -3.01
C GLU A 201 24.45 33.27 -1.93
N ALA A 202 24.98 32.10 -2.29
CA ALA A 202 25.81 31.30 -1.40
C ALA A 202 27.07 32.08 -0.99
N GLY A 203 27.29 32.26 0.31
CA GLY A 203 28.52 32.87 0.83
C GLY A 203 28.43 33.21 2.31
N PHE A 204 29.45 33.89 2.82
CA PHE A 204 29.51 34.36 4.21
C PHE A 204 29.85 35.86 4.25
N SER A 205 28.93 36.68 4.76
CA SER A 205 29.16 38.12 4.97
C SER A 205 28.13 38.70 5.96
N GLY A 206 28.26 39.99 6.30
CA GLY A 206 27.20 40.79 6.93
C GLY A 206 27.11 40.77 8.45
N ASP A 207 28.08 40.19 9.17
CA ASP A 207 28.09 40.23 10.64
C ASP A 207 28.08 41.67 11.18
N GLY A 208 27.16 41.94 12.11
CA GLY A 208 26.90 43.28 12.67
C GLY A 208 26.00 44.18 11.81
N GLY A 209 25.58 43.71 10.62
CA GLY A 209 24.72 44.45 9.70
C GLY A 209 23.32 43.84 9.52
N PRO A 210 22.50 44.39 8.62
CA PRO A 210 21.16 43.89 8.34
C PRO A 210 21.18 42.44 7.83
N ALA A 211 20.36 41.57 8.44
CA ALA A 211 20.31 40.14 8.15
C ALA A 211 19.95 39.82 6.69
N ILE A 212 19.05 40.59 6.09
CA ILE A 212 18.64 40.47 4.68
C ILE A 212 19.75 40.82 3.67
N LYS A 213 20.85 41.45 4.12
CA LYS A 213 22.01 41.79 3.29
C LYS A 213 23.19 40.84 3.51
N ALA A 214 23.09 39.92 4.46
CA ALA A 214 24.12 38.94 4.74
C ALA A 214 23.99 37.74 3.81
N GLN A 215 25.12 37.24 3.32
CA GLN A 215 25.14 35.94 2.63
C GLN A 215 25.09 34.80 3.66
N LEU A 216 24.30 33.79 3.31
CA LEU A 216 24.22 32.48 3.96
C LEU A 216 24.61 31.42 2.93
N SER A 217 25.02 30.24 3.38
CA SER A 217 25.28 29.11 2.49
C SER A 217 24.58 27.87 3.04
N SER A 218 23.45 27.59 2.39
CA SER A 218 22.56 26.46 2.70
C SER A 218 22.16 26.39 4.18
N PRO A 219 21.30 27.32 4.65
CA PRO A 219 20.80 27.28 6.02
C PRO A 219 19.99 25.99 6.24
N ALA A 220 20.38 25.17 7.22
CA ALA A 220 19.68 23.93 7.55
C ALA A 220 18.67 24.13 8.68
N GLU A 221 19.05 23.85 9.93
CA GLU A 221 18.16 23.93 11.08
C GLU A 221 17.99 25.37 11.60
N LEU A 222 16.81 25.65 12.16
CA LEU A 222 16.44 26.91 12.80
C LEU A 222 16.04 26.65 14.25
N ALA A 223 16.43 27.55 15.16
CA ALA A 223 15.95 27.53 16.54
C ALA A 223 15.68 28.96 17.01
N MET A 224 14.64 29.17 17.82
CA MET A 224 14.30 30.50 18.32
C MET A 224 14.32 30.54 19.85
N ASP A 225 14.92 31.57 20.42
CA ASP A 225 14.89 31.79 21.86
C ASP A 225 13.61 32.52 22.31
N ARG A 226 13.34 32.52 23.62
CA ARG A 226 12.17 33.18 24.23
C ARG A 226 12.14 34.69 24.01
N ASN A 227 13.26 35.30 23.65
CA ASN A 227 13.37 36.74 23.35
C ASN A 227 13.19 37.02 21.85
N GLY A 228 12.86 36.02 21.05
CA GLY A 228 12.64 36.14 19.60
C GLY A 228 13.93 36.23 18.77
N ALA A 229 15.10 35.87 19.33
CA ALA A 229 16.31 35.76 18.51
C ALA A 229 16.28 34.43 17.74
N LEU A 230 16.53 34.51 16.43
CA LEU A 230 16.55 33.36 15.53
C LEU A 230 17.99 32.90 15.33
N TYR A 231 18.26 31.65 15.65
CA TYR A 231 19.52 30.96 15.39
C TYR A 231 19.38 30.15 14.11
N ILE A 232 20.41 30.18 13.27
CA ILE A 232 20.45 29.60 11.93
C ILE A 232 21.71 28.76 11.82
N ALA A 233 21.56 27.48 11.52
CA ALA A 233 22.65 26.61 11.12
C ALA A 233 23.09 26.97 9.69
N ASP A 234 24.12 27.81 9.56
CA ASP A 234 24.68 28.24 8.27
C ASP A 234 25.68 27.17 7.79
N SER A 235 25.11 26.06 7.30
CA SER A 235 25.74 24.75 7.30
C SER A 235 26.98 24.64 6.44
N ARG A 236 27.01 25.28 5.26
CA ARG A 236 28.17 25.26 4.36
C ARG A 236 29.19 26.35 4.70
N ASN A 237 28.87 27.25 5.63
CA ASN A 237 29.81 28.20 6.24
C ASN A 237 30.30 27.73 7.62
N TRP A 238 29.91 26.52 8.04
CA TRP A 238 30.32 25.83 9.27
C TRP A 238 30.17 26.68 10.53
N ARG A 239 29.01 27.32 10.70
CA ARG A 239 28.75 28.19 11.85
C ARG A 239 27.28 28.31 12.18
N VAL A 240 27.01 28.81 13.38
CA VAL A 240 25.67 29.28 13.77
C VAL A 240 25.61 30.79 13.61
N ARG A 241 24.57 31.29 12.96
CA ARG A 241 24.26 32.72 12.84
C ARG A 241 23.08 33.05 13.75
N ARG A 242 23.10 34.22 14.36
CA ARG A 242 22.03 34.72 15.22
C ARG A 242 21.47 36.01 14.65
N VAL A 243 20.15 36.07 14.46
CA VAL A 243 19.41 37.25 14.00
C VAL A 243 18.60 37.80 15.18
N GLN A 244 18.80 39.06 15.51
CA GLN A 244 18.00 39.78 16.51
C GLN A 244 17.80 41.23 16.09
N GLY A 245 16.57 41.74 16.17
CA GLY A 245 16.25 43.11 15.77
C GLY A 245 16.65 43.44 14.33
N GLY A 246 16.60 42.45 13.43
CA GLY A 246 17.02 42.57 12.02
C GLY A 246 18.53 42.59 11.79
N THR A 247 19.36 42.47 12.82
CA THR A 247 20.82 42.39 12.71
C THR A 247 21.29 40.94 12.82
N ILE A 248 22.26 40.53 12.00
CA ILE A 248 22.85 39.18 12.04
C ILE A 248 24.28 39.20 12.58
N ALA A 249 24.67 38.18 13.35
CA ALA A 249 26.04 37.98 13.79
C ALA A 249 26.38 36.49 13.91
N SER A 250 27.66 36.11 13.76
CA SER A 250 28.12 34.76 14.07
C SER A 250 28.13 34.52 15.59
N VAL A 251 27.59 33.38 16.03
CA VAL A 251 27.74 32.92 17.42
C VAL A 251 29.19 32.46 17.62
N ARG A 252 29.87 33.03 18.62
CA ARG A 252 31.22 32.63 18.97
C ARG A 252 31.18 31.33 19.77
N VAL A 253 31.96 30.34 19.35
CA VAL A 253 32.13 29.07 20.06
C VAL A 253 33.59 28.98 20.49
N ASN A 254 33.84 29.01 21.79
CA ASN A 254 35.18 28.93 22.36
C ASN A 254 35.24 27.80 23.39
N ASP A 255 36.38 27.13 23.53
CA ASP A 255 36.59 26.12 24.56
C ASP A 255 36.67 26.74 25.97
N MET A 256 36.84 25.90 27.00
CA MET A 256 36.95 26.36 28.39
C MET A 256 38.19 27.25 28.64
N GLN A 257 39.17 27.24 27.73
CA GLN A 257 40.38 28.07 27.78
C GLN A 257 40.22 29.36 26.95
N GLY A 258 39.07 29.57 26.31
CA GLY A 258 38.76 30.74 25.50
C GLY A 258 39.27 30.67 24.06
N ALA A 259 39.80 29.52 23.62
CA ALA A 259 40.26 29.33 22.24
C ALA A 259 39.08 29.01 21.31
N PRO A 260 39.06 29.52 20.06
CA PRO A 260 37.96 29.25 19.12
C PRO A 260 37.83 27.76 18.78
N VAL A 261 36.61 27.21 18.88
CA VAL A 261 36.27 25.85 18.45
C VAL A 261 35.84 25.91 16.99
N ARG A 262 36.46 25.07 16.16
CA ARG A 262 36.10 24.92 14.75
C ARG A 262 34.96 23.92 14.60
N LEU A 263 33.91 24.31 13.87
CA LEU A 263 32.82 23.43 13.45
C LEU A 263 33.09 22.96 12.01
N TYR A 264 32.53 21.81 11.62
CA TYR A 264 32.82 21.14 10.34
C TYR A 264 31.58 20.84 9.49
N ALA A 265 30.40 20.73 10.09
CA ALA A 265 29.09 20.74 9.43
C ALA A 265 27.96 20.92 10.46
N VAL A 266 27.48 22.14 10.64
CA VAL A 266 26.36 22.41 11.55
C VAL A 266 25.05 21.98 10.87
N MET A 267 24.50 20.84 11.30
CA MET A 267 23.28 20.27 10.73
C MET A 267 22.04 20.49 11.60
N GLY A 268 22.19 20.46 12.92
CA GLY A 268 21.10 20.65 13.87
C GLY A 268 21.46 21.67 14.94
N ILE A 269 20.47 22.44 15.38
CA ILE A 269 20.55 23.36 16.52
C ILE A 269 19.28 23.26 17.34
N ALA A 270 19.40 23.37 18.67
CA ALA A 270 18.26 23.43 19.57
C ALA A 270 18.56 24.35 20.75
N LEU A 271 17.53 24.88 21.41
CA LEU A 271 17.66 25.71 22.60
C LEU A 271 16.84 25.10 23.74
N ASP A 272 17.41 25.09 24.94
CA ASP A 272 16.62 24.79 26.14
C ASP A 272 15.93 26.05 26.69
N SER A 273 15.11 25.81 27.72
CA SER A 273 14.31 26.85 28.37
C SER A 273 15.14 27.92 29.10
N GLU A 274 16.41 27.60 29.41
CA GLU A 274 17.37 28.48 30.07
C GLU A 274 18.20 29.28 29.06
N GLY A 275 18.10 28.96 27.77
CA GLY A 275 18.81 29.61 26.67
C GLY A 275 20.16 28.97 26.34
N ALA A 276 20.44 27.74 26.80
CA ALA A 276 21.61 27.02 26.34
C ALA A 276 21.40 26.55 24.90
N LEU A 277 22.41 26.78 24.05
CA LEU A 277 22.41 26.42 22.64
C LEU A 277 23.09 25.06 22.43
N PHE A 278 22.37 24.11 21.84
CA PHE A 278 22.89 22.82 21.43
C PHE A 278 23.21 22.86 19.93
N ILE A 279 24.33 22.28 19.53
CA ILE A 279 24.84 22.29 18.16
C ILE A 279 25.27 20.88 17.79
N ALA A 280 24.66 20.32 16.75
CA ALA A 280 25.08 19.07 16.13
C ALA A 280 26.09 19.38 15.00
N ASP A 281 27.36 19.04 15.25
CA ASP A 281 28.45 19.16 14.29
C ASP A 281 28.71 17.78 13.66
N ASP A 282 27.95 17.46 12.62
CA ASP A 282 27.84 16.11 12.04
C ASP A 282 29.18 15.56 11.53
N ARG A 283 29.94 16.38 10.78
CA ARG A 283 31.29 15.99 10.31
C ARG A 283 32.35 16.04 11.40
N GLY A 284 32.11 16.81 12.46
CA GLY A 284 32.92 16.77 13.67
C GLY A 284 32.62 15.54 14.53
N ASN A 285 31.57 14.77 14.19
CA ASN A 285 31.04 13.64 14.95
C ASN A 285 30.85 13.98 16.43
N GLN A 286 30.32 15.17 16.71
CA GLN A 286 30.20 15.71 18.05
C GLN A 286 28.94 16.58 18.19
N THR A 287 28.37 16.56 19.39
CA THR A 287 27.30 17.48 19.78
C THR A 287 27.81 18.37 20.90
N LEU A 288 27.64 19.69 20.76
CA LEU A 288 28.10 20.69 21.72
C LEU A 288 26.92 21.34 22.43
N LYS A 289 27.08 21.66 23.72
CA LYS A 289 26.21 22.57 24.49
C LYS A 289 26.97 23.84 24.79
N ILE A 290 26.37 25.00 24.52
CA ILE A 290 26.86 26.32 24.91
C ILE A 290 25.89 26.87 25.95
N SER A 291 26.32 26.98 27.20
CA SER A 291 25.50 27.58 28.26
C SER A 291 25.25 29.09 28.00
N PRO A 292 24.24 29.71 28.64
CA PRO A 292 24.04 31.16 28.57
C PRO A 292 25.26 31.98 29.02
N ALA A 293 26.12 31.41 29.87
CA ALA A 293 27.39 32.01 30.28
C ALA A 293 28.51 31.88 29.23
N GLY A 294 28.26 31.22 28.10
CA GLY A 294 29.22 30.99 27.02
C GLY A 294 30.14 29.79 27.21
N ILE A 295 29.94 28.98 28.26
CA ILE A 295 30.74 27.77 28.52
C ILE A 295 30.33 26.65 27.57
N VAL A 296 31.30 26.02 26.90
CA VAL A 296 31.10 24.90 25.97
C VAL A 296 31.31 23.54 26.66
N SER A 297 30.44 22.58 26.36
CA SER A 297 30.55 21.18 26.80
C SER A 297 30.25 20.24 25.64
N TYR A 298 30.92 19.08 25.59
CA TYR A 298 30.71 18.04 24.58
C TYR A 298 29.78 16.97 25.11
N LEU A 299 28.79 16.56 24.30
CA LEU A 299 27.75 15.63 24.69
C LEU A 299 27.93 14.30 23.94
N PRO A 300 27.78 13.15 24.62
CA PRO A 300 28.02 11.83 24.04
C PRO A 300 26.84 11.30 23.23
N ILE A 301 26.12 12.16 22.51
CA ILE A 301 24.91 11.82 21.73
C ILE A 301 25.15 12.07 20.24
N GLY A 302 24.42 11.39 19.35
CA GLY A 302 24.50 11.58 17.90
C GLY A 302 24.36 13.04 17.44
N SER A 303 24.86 13.32 16.23
CA SER A 303 25.14 14.68 15.76
C SER A 303 24.41 15.03 14.46
N ARG A 304 23.07 14.91 14.42
CA ARG A 304 22.28 15.27 13.23
C ARG A 304 21.25 16.37 13.51
N ASN A 305 20.01 16.01 13.80
CA ASN A 305 18.97 16.96 14.23
C ASN A 305 18.68 16.82 15.72
N LEU A 306 18.35 17.93 16.37
CA LEU A 306 18.27 18.04 17.82
C LEU A 306 16.91 18.61 18.22
N ALA A 307 16.34 18.09 19.30
CA ALA A 307 15.22 18.72 20.00
C ALA A 307 15.44 18.65 21.51
N VAL A 308 14.94 19.65 22.24
CA VAL A 308 14.99 19.69 23.69
C VAL A 308 13.56 19.66 24.24
N SER A 309 13.29 18.77 25.19
CA SER A 309 11.98 18.69 25.84
C SER A 309 11.76 19.83 26.83
N GLY A 310 10.52 20.06 27.27
CA GLY A 310 10.22 21.04 28.32
C GLY A 310 10.93 20.77 29.65
N ALA A 311 11.34 19.52 29.90
CA ALA A 311 12.14 19.12 31.06
C ALA A 311 13.66 19.31 30.88
N GLY A 312 14.11 19.78 29.70
CA GLY A 312 15.52 19.99 29.38
C GLY A 312 16.26 18.74 28.87
N GLU A 313 15.54 17.66 28.55
CA GLU A 313 16.15 16.45 27.98
C GLU A 313 16.45 16.65 26.49
N LEU A 314 17.65 16.24 26.06
CA LEU A 314 18.10 16.37 24.67
C LEU A 314 17.83 15.09 23.89
N TYR A 315 17.20 15.23 22.73
CA TYR A 315 16.92 14.14 21.80
C TYR A 315 17.60 14.39 20.46
N THR A 316 18.01 13.31 19.79
CA THR A 316 18.52 13.37 18.42
C THR A 316 18.06 12.17 17.59
N VAL A 317 17.92 12.38 16.29
CA VAL A 317 17.79 11.28 15.33
C VAL A 317 19.13 11.07 14.64
N ALA A 318 19.81 9.96 14.94
CA ALA A 318 21.12 9.63 14.41
C ALA A 318 21.12 8.20 13.87
N GLY A 319 21.58 8.03 12.62
CA GLY A 319 21.41 6.77 11.89
C GLY A 319 19.93 6.46 11.67
N GLN A 320 19.51 5.23 11.98
CA GLN A 320 18.09 4.82 11.99
C GLN A 320 17.48 4.82 13.40
N THR A 321 18.04 5.58 14.34
CA THR A 321 17.63 5.57 15.75
C THR A 321 17.26 6.96 16.26
N LEU A 322 16.30 7.01 17.17
CA LEU A 322 16.01 8.14 18.05
C LEU A 322 16.74 7.89 19.38
N GLN A 323 17.60 8.82 19.77
CA GLN A 323 18.41 8.76 20.99
C GLN A 323 18.01 9.88 21.95
N ARG A 324 18.06 9.62 23.25
CA ARG A 324 17.85 10.57 24.33
C ARG A 324 19.07 10.60 25.25
N LEU A 325 19.59 11.79 25.56
CA LEU A 325 20.62 11.99 26.57
C LEU A 325 19.97 12.32 27.92
N LEU A 326 20.21 11.48 28.92
CA LEU A 326 19.74 11.70 30.28
C LEU A 326 20.64 12.69 31.04
N PRO A 327 20.14 13.34 32.12
CA PRO A 327 20.93 14.29 32.91
C PRO A 327 22.21 13.70 33.54
N ASP A 328 22.28 12.38 33.71
CA ASP A 328 23.46 11.66 34.21
C ASP A 328 24.55 11.43 33.13
N GLY A 329 24.29 11.84 31.88
CA GLY A 329 25.19 11.70 30.75
C GLY A 329 25.04 10.41 29.96
N THR A 330 24.09 9.52 30.31
CA THR A 330 23.85 8.27 29.58
C THR A 330 22.94 8.47 28.36
N VAL A 331 23.18 7.71 27.29
CA VAL A 331 22.36 7.72 26.07
C VAL A 331 21.43 6.51 26.03
N HIS A 332 20.14 6.77 25.89
CA HIS A 332 19.10 5.78 25.69
C HIS A 332 18.58 5.79 24.25
N ILE A 333 18.43 4.62 23.64
CA ILE A 333 17.69 4.47 22.37
C ILE A 333 16.20 4.43 22.70
N VAL A 334 15.45 5.39 22.17
CA VAL A 334 14.01 5.53 22.37
C VAL A 334 13.24 4.78 21.29
N ALA A 335 13.73 4.81 20.05
CA ALA A 335 13.09 4.16 18.90
C ALA A 335 14.08 3.89 17.76
N GLY A 336 13.74 2.97 16.85
CA GLY A 336 14.57 2.61 15.70
C GLY A 336 15.70 1.63 16.06
N GLN A 337 15.91 0.58 15.24
CA GLN A 337 16.79 -0.54 15.59
C GLN A 337 18.07 -0.66 14.75
N ASN A 338 19.13 -1.14 15.41
CA ASN A 338 20.21 -1.90 14.78
C ASN A 338 19.94 -3.40 15.02
N SER A 339 19.46 -4.11 14.00
CA SER A 339 19.33 -5.58 13.86
C SER A 339 18.16 -6.34 14.55
N PHE A 340 17.29 -6.94 13.71
CA PHE A 340 16.37 -8.07 13.94
C PHE A 340 15.02 -7.91 14.70
N ALA A 341 14.28 -6.81 14.54
CA ALA A 341 12.86 -6.79 14.95
C ALA A 341 12.01 -7.81 14.15
N ARG A 342 11.29 -8.66 14.87
CA ARG A 342 10.62 -9.88 14.37
C ARG A 342 9.30 -9.60 13.62
N ASN A 343 9.36 -8.80 12.56
CA ASN A 343 8.26 -8.61 11.58
C ASN A 343 6.86 -8.40 12.20
N GLY A 344 6.73 -7.52 13.21
CA GLY A 344 5.44 -7.18 13.84
C GLY A 344 5.07 -7.98 15.09
N ASP A 345 6.02 -8.66 15.75
CA ASP A 345 5.77 -9.28 17.05
C ASP A 345 5.21 -8.28 18.07
N GLY A 346 4.23 -8.71 18.88
CA GLY A 346 3.55 -7.89 19.88
C GLY A 346 2.42 -7.00 19.32
N GLY A 347 2.33 -6.85 18.00
CA GLY A 347 1.31 -6.05 17.32
C GLY A 347 0.19 -6.87 16.67
N PRO A 348 -0.77 -6.20 15.99
CA PRO A 348 -1.85 -6.86 15.26
C PRO A 348 -1.33 -7.77 14.14
N ALA A 349 -1.88 -8.98 14.03
CA ALA A 349 -1.45 -9.96 13.03
C ALA A 349 -1.63 -9.46 11.58
N LEU A 350 -2.60 -8.58 11.32
CA LEU A 350 -2.87 -7.95 10.02
C LEU A 350 -1.76 -7.00 9.56
N GLU A 351 -0.93 -6.51 10.47
CA GLU A 351 0.17 -5.58 10.16
C GLU A 351 1.52 -6.29 10.11
N ALA A 352 1.56 -7.56 10.53
CA ALA A 352 2.76 -8.37 10.59
C ALA A 352 3.30 -8.71 9.21
N ARG A 353 4.62 -8.72 9.03
CA ARG A 353 5.22 -9.26 7.81
C ARG A 353 5.42 -10.77 7.94
N LEU A 354 4.70 -11.53 7.13
CA LEU A 354 5.00 -12.94 6.87
C LEU A 354 5.76 -13.02 5.54
N THR A 355 6.47 -14.12 5.30
CA THR A 355 7.15 -14.33 4.01
C THR A 355 7.09 -15.80 3.63
N GLY A 356 6.25 -16.09 2.64
CA GLY A 356 5.97 -17.46 2.20
C GLY A 356 5.42 -18.36 3.29
N PRO A 357 4.38 -17.96 4.07
CA PRO A 357 3.79 -18.83 5.08
C PRO A 357 3.32 -20.14 4.44
N SER A 358 3.71 -21.28 5.01
CA SER A 358 3.63 -22.58 4.32
C SER A 358 2.83 -23.67 5.03
N ALA A 359 2.58 -23.51 6.32
CA ALA A 359 1.78 -24.44 7.10
C ALA A 359 1.06 -23.71 8.24
N LEU A 360 -0.07 -24.28 8.65
CA LEU A 360 -0.93 -23.78 9.71
C LEU A 360 -1.29 -24.90 10.68
N ALA A 361 -1.42 -24.58 11.96
CA ALA A 361 -2.08 -25.42 12.95
C ALA A 361 -2.96 -24.54 13.85
N ILE A 362 -3.99 -25.11 14.47
CA ILE A 362 -4.89 -24.41 15.38
C ILE A 362 -5.09 -25.23 16.63
N ASP A 363 -5.01 -24.59 17.81
CA ASP A 363 -5.32 -25.24 19.08
C ASP A 363 -6.78 -25.03 19.51
N PRO A 364 -7.27 -25.75 20.55
CA PRO A 364 -8.64 -25.59 21.04
C PRO A 364 -8.99 -24.18 21.54
N ASP A 365 -7.99 -23.37 21.93
CA ASP A 365 -8.16 -21.97 22.35
C ASP A 365 -8.20 -21.00 21.15
N ARG A 366 -8.20 -21.54 19.93
CA ARG A 366 -8.18 -20.81 18.64
C ARG A 366 -6.89 -20.03 18.38
N ASN A 367 -5.78 -20.37 19.04
CA ASN A 367 -4.51 -19.80 18.64
C ASN A 367 -4.06 -20.42 17.30
N ILE A 368 -3.57 -19.59 16.39
CA ILE A 368 -3.14 -20.00 15.05
C ILE A 368 -1.61 -20.03 15.03
N TYR A 369 -1.04 -21.18 14.71
CA TYR A 369 0.39 -21.39 14.55
C TYR A 369 0.75 -21.37 13.07
N ILE A 370 1.80 -20.63 12.70
CA ILE A 370 2.17 -20.36 11.31
C ILE A 370 3.64 -20.71 11.11
N ALA A 371 3.94 -21.48 10.07
CA ALA A 371 5.30 -21.65 9.59
C ALA A 371 5.65 -20.52 8.61
N ASP A 372 6.32 -19.48 9.13
CA ASP A 372 6.80 -18.32 8.37
C ASP A 372 8.11 -18.68 7.66
N ARG A 373 7.93 -19.44 6.56
CA ARG A 373 8.96 -20.31 5.98
C ARG A 373 10.22 -19.56 5.57
N MET A 374 10.10 -18.44 4.87
CA MET A 374 11.27 -17.69 4.38
C MET A 374 11.94 -16.89 5.48
N ASN A 375 11.21 -16.55 6.54
CA ASN A 375 11.77 -15.91 7.72
C ASN A 375 12.36 -16.92 8.72
N ASN A 376 12.33 -18.24 8.41
CA ASN A 376 12.87 -19.32 9.24
C ASN A 376 12.34 -19.28 10.69
N ARG A 377 11.04 -18.99 10.84
CA ARG A 377 10.38 -18.76 12.12
C ARG A 377 9.05 -19.47 12.20
N LEU A 378 8.62 -19.71 13.43
CA LEU A 378 7.24 -20.06 13.76
C LEU A 378 6.58 -18.88 14.45
N ARG A 379 5.38 -18.53 13.99
CA ARG A 379 4.59 -17.44 14.53
C ARG A 379 3.33 -17.99 15.18
N LYS A 380 2.83 -17.32 16.21
CA LYS A 380 1.56 -17.62 16.87
C LYS A 380 0.70 -16.36 16.85
N ILE A 381 -0.56 -16.50 16.44
CA ILE A 381 -1.59 -15.49 16.63
C ILE A 381 -2.46 -15.97 17.78
N ASP A 382 -2.62 -15.13 18.80
CA ASP A 382 -3.49 -15.45 19.93
C ASP A 382 -4.96 -15.09 19.65
N SER A 383 -5.85 -15.41 20.59
CA SER A 383 -7.28 -15.13 20.46
C SER A 383 -7.62 -13.63 20.39
N SER A 384 -6.69 -12.73 20.74
CA SER A 384 -6.86 -11.27 20.62
C SER A 384 -6.41 -10.73 19.27
N GLY A 385 -5.81 -11.56 18.41
CA GLY A 385 -5.28 -11.17 17.11
C GLY A 385 -3.85 -10.61 17.17
N VAL A 386 -3.14 -10.77 18.29
CA VAL A 386 -1.74 -10.37 18.43
C VAL A 386 -0.84 -11.48 17.92
N ILE A 387 0.17 -11.13 17.11
CA ILE A 387 1.15 -12.07 16.59
C ILE A 387 2.46 -12.03 17.38
N THR A 388 3.07 -13.19 17.57
CA THR A 388 4.38 -13.33 18.24
C THR A 388 5.22 -14.43 17.58
N THR A 389 6.55 -14.33 17.65
CA THR A 389 7.46 -15.41 17.27
C THR A 389 7.63 -16.35 18.46
N ILE A 390 7.33 -17.64 18.25
CA ILE A 390 7.43 -18.67 19.29
C ILE A 390 8.63 -19.61 19.09
N ALA A 391 9.22 -19.62 17.90
CA ALA A 391 10.43 -20.38 17.60
C ALA A 391 11.17 -19.82 16.38
N GLY A 392 12.48 -20.06 16.30
CA GLY A 392 13.30 -19.64 15.17
C GLY A 392 13.97 -18.28 15.39
N THR A 393 15.28 -18.23 15.19
CA THR A 393 16.04 -16.97 15.25
C THR A 393 15.95 -16.17 13.94
N GLY A 394 15.61 -16.83 12.83
CA GLY A 394 15.72 -16.31 11.47
C GLY A 394 16.99 -16.77 10.74
N GLU A 395 17.98 -17.29 11.47
CA GLU A 395 19.17 -17.95 10.91
C GLU A 395 18.82 -19.36 10.43
N ARG A 396 19.23 -19.72 9.20
CA ARG A 396 19.16 -21.09 8.70
C ARG A 396 20.29 -21.93 9.30
N ALA A 397 20.00 -22.69 10.35
CA ALA A 397 20.94 -23.62 10.96
C ALA A 397 20.20 -24.68 11.79
N TYR A 398 20.89 -25.78 12.12
CA TYR A 398 20.42 -26.80 13.06
C TYR A 398 21.07 -26.61 14.44
N LYS A 399 20.42 -25.86 15.35
CA LYS A 399 20.95 -25.54 16.69
C LYS A 399 19.83 -25.54 17.75
N GLY A 400 20.19 -25.47 19.04
CA GLY A 400 19.23 -25.22 20.13
C GLY A 400 18.37 -26.41 20.61
N ASN A 401 18.73 -27.64 20.25
CA ASN A 401 18.00 -28.84 20.69
C ASN A 401 17.96 -28.96 22.23
N GLY A 402 16.78 -29.12 22.81
CA GLY A 402 16.54 -29.20 24.25
C GLY A 402 16.49 -27.85 24.98
N GLY A 403 16.67 -26.74 24.28
CA GLY A 403 16.63 -25.38 24.83
C GLY A 403 15.34 -24.61 24.50
N PRO A 404 15.29 -23.30 24.82
CA PRO A 404 14.18 -22.43 24.46
C PRO A 404 13.99 -22.33 22.95
N ALA A 405 12.76 -22.50 22.47
CA ALA A 405 12.41 -22.56 21.07
C ALA A 405 12.72 -21.26 20.31
N GLU A 406 12.53 -20.11 20.95
CA GLU A 406 12.85 -18.78 20.38
C GLU A 406 14.35 -18.55 20.12
N LEU A 407 15.22 -19.30 20.80
CA LEU A 407 16.67 -19.24 20.61
C LEU A 407 17.20 -20.35 19.69
N SER A 408 16.33 -21.25 19.25
CA SER A 408 16.67 -22.31 18.30
C SER A 408 16.66 -21.76 16.89
N ALA A 409 17.70 -22.07 16.11
CA ALA A 409 17.65 -21.89 14.67
C ALA A 409 16.74 -22.96 14.04
N LEU A 410 16.05 -22.59 12.97
CA LEU A 410 15.23 -23.45 12.11
C LEU A 410 15.63 -23.16 10.67
N SER A 411 15.41 -24.07 9.74
CA SER A 411 15.68 -23.85 8.32
C SER A 411 14.49 -24.27 7.47
N LEU A 412 13.83 -23.27 6.88
CA LEU A 412 12.67 -23.44 6.00
C LEU A 412 11.54 -24.31 6.61
N PRO A 413 11.02 -23.98 7.81
CA PRO A 413 9.97 -24.77 8.43
C PRO A 413 8.73 -24.84 7.52
N SER A 414 8.20 -26.05 7.26
CA SER A 414 7.18 -26.22 6.21
C SER A 414 5.97 -27.12 6.54
N GLY A 415 5.94 -27.73 7.71
CA GLY A 415 4.80 -28.51 8.19
C GLY A 415 4.58 -28.29 9.68
N LEU A 416 3.31 -28.22 10.08
CA LEU A 416 2.88 -28.04 11.47
C LEU A 416 1.73 -28.98 11.78
N CYS A 417 1.71 -29.54 12.99
CA CYS A 417 0.52 -30.15 13.57
C CYS A 417 0.60 -30.12 15.11
N LEU A 418 -0.55 -30.24 15.77
CA LEU A 418 -0.66 -30.33 17.22
C LEU A 418 -1.17 -31.72 17.59
N ASP A 419 -0.67 -32.28 18.70
CA ASP A 419 -1.38 -33.38 19.36
C ASP A 419 -2.48 -32.87 20.30
N SER A 420 -3.23 -33.81 20.89
CA SER A 420 -4.29 -33.51 21.85
C SER A 420 -3.80 -32.92 23.18
N ALA A 421 -2.51 -33.05 23.50
CA ALA A 421 -1.90 -32.43 24.67
C ALA A 421 -1.44 -30.97 24.40
N GLY A 422 -1.39 -30.56 23.13
CA GLY A 422 -0.93 -29.25 22.67
C GLY A 422 0.58 -29.17 22.41
N MET A 423 1.25 -30.31 22.18
CA MET A 423 2.63 -30.34 21.66
C MET A 423 2.62 -29.94 20.18
N LEU A 424 3.42 -28.94 19.81
CA LEU A 424 3.54 -28.49 18.43
C LEU A 424 4.67 -29.25 17.72
N PHE A 425 4.34 -30.01 16.69
CA PHE A 425 5.32 -30.66 15.82
C PHE A 425 5.60 -29.83 14.58
N VAL A 426 6.86 -29.80 14.16
CA VAL A 426 7.37 -28.90 13.13
C VAL A 426 8.32 -29.66 12.23
N SER A 427 8.10 -29.59 10.92
CA SER A 427 9.08 -30.04 9.95
C SER A 427 10.12 -28.96 9.74
N ASP A 428 11.31 -29.18 10.29
CA ASP A 428 12.49 -28.35 10.07
C ASP A 428 13.18 -28.82 8.77
N THR A 429 12.49 -28.50 7.67
CA THR A 429 12.61 -29.16 6.36
C THR A 429 14.04 -29.30 5.88
N ASP A 430 14.78 -28.20 5.86
CA ASP A 430 16.12 -28.13 5.26
C ASP A 430 17.20 -28.62 6.23
N ASN A 431 16.86 -28.74 7.52
CA ASN A 431 17.66 -29.47 8.50
C ASN A 431 17.30 -30.97 8.55
N HIS A 432 16.33 -31.42 7.75
CA HIS A 432 15.94 -32.83 7.61
C HIS A 432 15.50 -33.51 8.92
N VAL A 433 14.88 -32.75 9.83
CA VAL A 433 14.40 -33.25 11.12
C VAL A 433 12.97 -32.82 11.41
N ILE A 434 12.33 -33.55 12.31
CA ILE A 434 11.09 -33.14 12.94
C ILE A 434 11.38 -32.66 14.36
N ARG A 435 10.89 -31.47 14.68
CA ARG A 435 11.02 -30.83 15.98
C ARG A 435 9.67 -30.87 16.71
N ALA A 436 9.70 -30.95 18.03
CA ALA A 436 8.52 -30.84 18.90
C ALA A 436 8.76 -29.71 19.91
N ILE A 437 7.74 -28.88 20.14
CA ILE A 437 7.78 -27.75 21.08
C ILE A 437 6.68 -27.95 22.12
N ASP A 438 7.08 -28.01 23.39
CA ASP A 438 6.14 -28.13 24.50
C ASP A 438 5.55 -26.78 24.93
N LYS A 439 4.54 -26.81 25.82
CA LYS A 439 3.88 -25.60 26.33
C LYS A 439 4.81 -24.67 27.13
N ALA A 440 5.96 -25.16 27.58
CA ALA A 440 6.98 -24.34 28.24
C ALA A 440 7.92 -23.67 27.23
N GLY A 441 7.73 -23.88 25.94
CA GLY A 441 8.55 -23.32 24.88
C GLY A 441 9.89 -24.03 24.72
N VAL A 442 10.02 -25.30 25.15
CA VAL A 442 11.25 -26.07 24.93
C VAL A 442 11.14 -26.87 23.64
N ILE A 443 12.13 -26.74 22.75
CA ILE A 443 12.17 -27.44 21.46
C ILE A 443 13.07 -28.68 21.52
N ARG A 444 12.63 -29.80 20.94
CA ARG A 444 13.40 -31.07 20.87
C ARG A 444 13.27 -31.73 19.50
N THR A 445 14.33 -32.37 19.01
CA THR A 445 14.26 -33.25 17.84
C THR A 445 13.60 -34.58 18.22
N VAL A 446 12.55 -34.96 17.47
CA VAL A 446 11.80 -36.21 17.69
C VAL A 446 11.95 -37.21 16.54
N ALA A 447 12.38 -36.77 15.36
CA ALA A 447 12.78 -37.65 14.27
C ALA A 447 13.80 -37.00 13.33
N GLY A 448 14.61 -37.81 12.66
CA GLY A 448 15.64 -37.34 11.74
C GLY A 448 16.98 -37.07 12.42
N GLY A 449 18.08 -37.48 11.78
CA GLY A 449 19.44 -37.34 12.28
C GLY A 449 20.14 -36.02 11.96
N GLY A 450 19.50 -35.11 11.22
CA GLY A 450 20.10 -33.84 10.78
C GLY A 450 20.80 -33.89 9.41
N GLU A 451 20.87 -35.07 8.80
CA GLU A 451 21.49 -35.29 7.49
C GLU A 451 20.47 -35.90 6.52
N PRO A 452 20.49 -35.51 5.22
CA PRO A 452 19.58 -36.05 4.23
C PRO A 452 19.90 -37.52 3.95
N GLY A 453 18.86 -38.36 3.82
CA GLY A 453 19.00 -39.75 3.41
C GLY A 453 17.83 -40.61 3.87
N PHE A 454 17.93 -41.92 3.64
CA PHE A 454 16.94 -42.90 4.11
C PHE A 454 17.64 -44.05 4.86
N ALA A 455 17.42 -44.14 6.17
CA ALA A 455 17.92 -45.22 7.03
C ALA A 455 17.08 -45.32 8.31
N GLY A 456 17.28 -46.41 9.08
CA GLY A 456 16.71 -46.54 10.43
C GLY A 456 15.25 -47.00 10.48
N ASP A 457 14.72 -47.61 9.42
CA ASP A 457 13.37 -48.20 9.45
C ASP A 457 13.28 -49.28 10.53
N GLN A 458 12.17 -49.30 11.28
CA GLN A 458 11.96 -50.11 12.49
C GLN A 458 12.91 -49.77 13.66
N GLY A 459 13.77 -48.76 13.53
CA GLY A 459 14.71 -48.28 14.54
C GLY A 459 14.22 -47.00 15.24
N SER A 460 15.08 -46.42 16.10
CA SER A 460 14.79 -45.16 16.80
C SER A 460 14.53 -44.01 15.82
N ALA A 461 13.43 -43.27 16.00
CA ALA A 461 13.06 -42.16 15.13
C ALA A 461 14.13 -41.06 15.07
N THR A 462 14.81 -40.76 16.17
CA THR A 462 15.85 -39.71 16.23
C THR A 462 17.15 -40.09 15.51
N ASN A 463 17.36 -41.38 15.23
CA ASN A 463 18.55 -41.88 14.53
C ASN A 463 18.26 -42.21 13.06
N ALA A 464 17.01 -42.15 12.63
CA ALA A 464 16.66 -42.36 11.23
C ALA A 464 17.06 -41.16 10.38
N LEU A 465 17.28 -41.41 9.09
CA LEU A 465 17.50 -40.35 8.11
C LEU A 465 16.18 -40.04 7.40
N LEU A 466 15.90 -38.75 7.25
CA LEU A 466 14.81 -38.17 6.49
C LEU A 466 15.41 -37.26 5.42
N THR A 467 14.67 -36.95 4.36
CA THR A 467 15.09 -35.98 3.35
C THR A 467 13.97 -35.00 3.10
N SER A 468 14.20 -33.74 3.44
CA SER A 468 13.26 -32.62 3.26
C SER A 468 11.82 -32.95 3.70
N PRO A 469 11.59 -33.34 4.97
CA PRO A 469 10.25 -33.67 5.43
C PRO A 469 9.34 -32.45 5.39
N ARG A 470 8.07 -32.63 5.00
CA ARG A 470 7.09 -31.54 4.87
C ARG A 470 5.86 -31.76 5.74
N GLY A 471 4.80 -32.37 5.21
CA GLY A 471 3.54 -32.57 5.91
C GLY A 471 3.66 -33.44 7.16
N LEU A 472 2.93 -33.04 8.20
CA LEU A 472 2.82 -33.76 9.46
C LEU A 472 1.35 -33.95 9.81
N ALA A 473 1.02 -35.07 10.45
CA ALA A 473 -0.28 -35.29 11.05
C ALA A 473 -0.14 -36.20 12.27
N VAL A 474 -1.03 -36.02 13.25
CA VAL A 474 -1.16 -36.93 14.39
C VAL A 474 -2.44 -37.74 14.19
N ASP A 475 -2.35 -39.06 14.27
CA ASP A 475 -3.53 -39.92 14.15
C ASP A 475 -4.33 -39.98 15.47
N PRO A 476 -5.56 -40.56 15.47
CA PRO A 476 -6.37 -40.67 16.68
C PRO A 476 -5.74 -41.47 17.84
N LEU A 477 -4.66 -42.22 17.59
CA LEU A 477 -3.90 -42.94 18.60
C LEU A 477 -2.71 -42.13 19.14
N GLY A 478 -2.52 -40.89 18.67
CA GLY A 478 -1.43 -40.02 19.09
C GLY A 478 -0.10 -40.28 18.37
N ARG A 479 -0.09 -41.05 17.27
CA ARG A 479 1.13 -41.37 16.52
C ARG A 479 1.40 -40.29 15.48
N LEU A 480 2.66 -39.88 15.35
CA LEU A 480 3.09 -38.88 14.38
C LEU A 480 3.37 -39.51 13.01
N LEU A 481 2.70 -39.00 11.97
CA LEU A 481 2.94 -39.32 10.57
C LEU A 481 3.75 -38.19 9.92
N ILE A 482 4.68 -38.56 9.05
CA ILE A 482 5.64 -37.67 8.42
C ILE A 482 5.66 -37.92 6.92
N ALA A 483 5.47 -36.87 6.12
CA ALA A 483 5.74 -36.90 4.71
C ALA A 483 7.25 -36.68 4.51
N ASP A 484 7.98 -37.77 4.33
CA ASP A 484 9.41 -37.78 4.06
C ASP A 484 9.61 -37.51 2.56
N SER A 485 9.31 -36.26 2.17
CA SER A 485 9.01 -35.87 0.80
C SER A 485 10.16 -36.17 -0.17
N GLY A 486 11.39 -35.84 0.22
CA GLY A 486 12.59 -36.10 -0.59
C GLY A 486 12.90 -37.59 -0.73
N ASN A 487 12.42 -38.42 0.19
CA ASN A 487 12.51 -39.88 0.11
C ASN A 487 11.26 -40.55 -0.46
N HIS A 488 10.27 -39.77 -0.92
CA HIS A 488 9.04 -40.27 -1.56
C HIS A 488 8.26 -41.30 -0.72
N ARG A 489 8.20 -41.05 0.59
CA ARG A 489 7.61 -41.98 1.58
C ARG A 489 6.72 -41.26 2.58
N ILE A 490 5.79 -42.02 3.15
CA ILE A 490 5.08 -41.67 4.37
C ILE A 490 5.63 -42.52 5.50
N ARG A 491 6.09 -41.87 6.56
CA ARG A 491 6.68 -42.50 7.74
C ARG A 491 5.74 -42.32 8.94
N ARG A 492 5.82 -43.23 9.90
CA ARG A 492 5.06 -43.17 11.15
C ARG A 492 5.97 -43.47 12.33
N ILE A 493 5.89 -42.67 13.39
CA ILE A 493 6.51 -42.94 14.69
C ILE A 493 5.50 -43.70 15.56
N GLY A 494 5.86 -44.90 16.02
CA GLY A 494 5.10 -45.68 16.98
C GLY A 494 5.20 -45.14 18.40
N GLU A 495 4.33 -45.62 19.29
CA GLU A 495 4.34 -45.26 20.73
C GLU A 495 5.66 -45.66 21.42
N ASP A 496 6.38 -46.64 20.86
CA ASP A 496 7.69 -47.09 21.31
C ASP A 496 8.86 -46.21 20.81
N GLY A 497 8.55 -45.11 20.11
CA GLY A 497 9.52 -44.20 19.52
C GLY A 497 10.21 -44.73 18.26
N ARG A 498 9.73 -45.84 17.68
CA ARG A 498 10.28 -46.41 16.44
C ARG A 498 9.65 -45.78 15.21
N ILE A 499 10.44 -45.54 14.17
CA ILE A 499 9.96 -45.03 12.88
C ILE A 499 9.81 -46.15 11.86
N THR A 500 8.68 -46.17 11.15
CA THR A 500 8.34 -47.20 10.15
C THR A 500 7.80 -46.56 8.88
N THR A 501 8.12 -47.15 7.72
CA THR A 501 7.52 -46.75 6.44
C THR A 501 6.14 -47.39 6.32
N ILE A 502 5.11 -46.57 6.09
CA ILE A 502 3.73 -47.04 5.91
C ILE A 502 3.24 -46.89 4.47
N ALA A 503 3.87 -46.02 3.67
CA ALA A 503 3.62 -45.91 2.24
C ALA A 503 4.85 -45.41 1.47
N GLY A 504 4.95 -45.78 0.20
CA GLY A 504 6.03 -45.34 -0.69
C GLY A 504 7.20 -46.33 -0.74
N THR A 505 7.64 -46.67 -1.95
CA THR A 505 8.85 -47.49 -2.17
C THR A 505 10.14 -46.67 -2.09
N GLY A 506 10.04 -45.35 -2.20
CA GLY A 506 11.16 -44.42 -2.34
C GLY A 506 11.61 -44.15 -3.77
N ILE A 507 10.96 -44.78 -4.74
CA ILE A 507 11.15 -44.48 -6.15
C ILE A 507 10.03 -43.53 -6.56
N ALA A 508 10.39 -42.36 -7.11
CA ALA A 508 9.43 -41.43 -7.69
C ALA A 508 8.61 -42.13 -8.78
N GLY A 509 7.29 -42.00 -8.72
CA GLY A 509 6.37 -42.61 -9.66
C GLY A 509 4.97 -42.73 -9.08
N PHE A 510 4.06 -43.34 -9.85
CA PHE A 510 2.69 -43.62 -9.44
C PHE A 510 2.34 -45.08 -9.74
N SER A 511 1.96 -45.84 -8.70
CA SER A 511 1.49 -47.23 -8.82
C SER A 511 0.77 -47.68 -7.54
N GLY A 512 0.28 -48.94 -7.54
CA GLY A 512 -0.12 -49.65 -6.31
C GLY A 512 -1.57 -49.52 -5.87
N ASP A 513 -2.46 -48.91 -6.67
CA ASP A 513 -3.88 -48.80 -6.31
C ASP A 513 -4.52 -50.19 -6.10
N GLY A 514 -5.23 -50.34 -4.98
CA GLY A 514 -5.81 -51.61 -4.52
C GLY A 514 -4.84 -52.55 -3.81
N GLY A 515 -3.54 -52.21 -3.76
CA GLY A 515 -2.47 -52.99 -3.12
C GLY A 515 -1.98 -52.40 -1.80
N ALA A 516 -0.92 -53.00 -1.24
CA ALA A 516 -0.30 -52.53 -0.01
C ALA A 516 0.38 -51.17 -0.21
N ALA A 517 0.12 -50.21 0.67
CA ALA A 517 0.63 -48.85 0.56
C ALA A 517 2.16 -48.76 0.54
N ALA A 518 2.85 -49.65 1.28
CA ALA A 518 4.32 -49.72 1.32
C ALA A 518 4.95 -50.13 -0.04
N GLU A 519 4.19 -50.76 -0.93
CA GLU A 519 4.63 -51.19 -2.26
C GLU A 519 4.28 -50.19 -3.37
N ALA A 520 3.45 -49.18 -3.05
CA ALA A 520 3.06 -48.15 -4.00
C ALA A 520 4.17 -47.10 -4.19
N GLN A 521 4.28 -46.57 -5.41
CA GLN A 521 5.10 -45.40 -5.68
C GLN A 521 4.32 -44.11 -5.39
N LEU A 522 5.06 -43.14 -4.84
CA LEU A 522 4.64 -41.76 -4.59
C LEU A 522 5.72 -40.83 -5.16
N THR A 523 5.39 -39.58 -5.44
CA THR A 523 6.35 -38.57 -5.88
C THR A 523 6.21 -37.32 -5.01
N ALA A 524 7.24 -37.07 -4.20
CA ALA A 524 7.36 -35.90 -3.33
C ALA A 524 6.08 -35.56 -2.55
N PRO A 525 5.52 -36.49 -1.75
CA PRO A 525 4.29 -36.23 -1.01
C PRO A 525 4.47 -35.03 -0.07
N ALA A 526 3.58 -34.03 -0.13
CA ALA A 526 3.75 -32.78 0.61
C ALA A 526 2.92 -32.67 1.88
N ALA A 527 1.76 -33.32 1.94
CA ALA A 527 0.81 -33.17 3.04
C ALA A 527 0.11 -34.47 3.41
N ILE A 528 -0.27 -34.56 4.67
CA ILE A 528 -0.95 -35.70 5.27
C ILE A 528 -2.14 -35.18 6.07
N ALA A 529 -3.29 -35.83 5.97
CA ALA A 529 -4.40 -35.67 6.90
C ALA A 529 -4.89 -37.06 7.35
N VAL A 530 -5.43 -37.17 8.56
CA VAL A 530 -5.96 -38.44 9.09
C VAL A 530 -7.37 -38.20 9.58
N ASP A 531 -8.31 -39.08 9.20
CA ASP A 531 -9.68 -39.00 9.68
C ASP A 531 -9.88 -39.76 11.01
N SER A 532 -11.08 -39.66 11.58
CA SER A 532 -11.43 -40.31 12.85
C SER A 532 -11.45 -41.84 12.77
N THR A 533 -11.48 -42.43 11.57
CA THR A 533 -11.37 -43.88 11.37
C THR A 533 -9.92 -44.36 11.32
N GLY A 534 -8.97 -43.44 11.21
CA GLY A 534 -7.55 -43.71 11.02
C GLY A 534 -7.14 -43.88 9.55
N ALA A 535 -8.00 -43.54 8.59
CA ALA A 535 -7.60 -43.50 7.18
C ALA A 535 -6.68 -42.31 6.93
N VAL A 536 -5.61 -42.52 6.16
CA VAL A 536 -4.57 -41.53 5.89
C VAL A 536 -4.75 -41.00 4.47
N PHE A 537 -4.86 -39.68 4.35
CA PHE A 537 -4.95 -38.97 3.09
C PHE A 537 -3.59 -38.34 2.81
N VAL A 538 -3.13 -38.42 1.57
CA VAL A 538 -1.79 -37.97 1.16
C VAL A 538 -1.92 -37.12 -0.08
N ALA A 539 -1.38 -35.90 -0.02
CA ALA A 539 -1.14 -35.11 -1.22
C ALA A 539 0.12 -35.64 -1.91
N ASP A 540 -0.06 -36.47 -2.94
CA ASP A 540 0.99 -37.02 -3.78
C ASP A 540 1.37 -35.98 -4.84
N THR A 541 1.98 -34.89 -4.35
CA THR A 541 2.09 -33.60 -5.02
C THR A 541 2.76 -33.67 -6.38
N GLY A 542 3.86 -34.41 -6.50
CA GLY A 542 4.57 -34.57 -7.77
C GLY A 542 3.82 -35.41 -8.79
N ASN A 543 2.80 -36.18 -8.36
CA ASN A 543 1.87 -36.91 -9.21
C ASN A 543 0.51 -36.20 -9.36
N HIS A 544 0.39 -34.96 -8.87
CA HIS A 544 -0.78 -34.10 -8.97
C HIS A 544 -2.10 -34.73 -8.46
N ARG A 545 -2.06 -35.53 -7.38
CA ARG A 545 -3.24 -36.30 -6.93
C ARG A 545 -3.35 -36.43 -5.42
N ILE A 546 -4.54 -36.81 -4.95
CA ILE A 546 -4.77 -37.20 -3.55
C ILE A 546 -4.92 -38.71 -3.46
N ARG A 547 -4.12 -39.34 -2.60
CA ARG A 547 -4.18 -40.78 -2.30
C ARG A 547 -4.85 -41.00 -0.95
N ARG A 548 -5.58 -42.11 -0.81
CA ARG A 548 -6.16 -42.56 0.46
C ARG A 548 -5.57 -43.91 0.83
N ILE A 549 -5.14 -44.06 2.07
CA ILE A 549 -4.68 -45.31 2.66
C ILE A 549 -5.70 -45.73 3.71
N ALA A 550 -6.39 -46.83 3.48
CA ALA A 550 -7.34 -47.38 4.42
C ALA A 550 -6.63 -47.91 5.69
N PRO A 551 -7.33 -48.04 6.83
CA PRO A 551 -6.73 -48.53 8.08
C PRO A 551 -6.08 -49.93 7.97
N ASN A 552 -6.49 -50.73 6.99
CA ASN A 552 -5.89 -52.04 6.68
C ASN A 552 -4.61 -51.96 5.83
N GLY A 553 -4.14 -50.75 5.49
CA GLY A 553 -2.91 -50.52 4.73
C GLY A 553 -3.07 -50.57 3.21
N ILE A 554 -4.30 -50.64 2.68
CA ILE A 554 -4.54 -50.60 1.23
C ILE A 554 -4.55 -49.14 0.74
N ILE A 555 -3.82 -48.83 -0.33
CA ILE A 555 -3.80 -47.51 -0.95
C ILE A 555 -4.66 -47.47 -2.22
N GLU A 556 -5.29 -46.32 -2.46
CA GLU A 556 -6.01 -46.02 -3.69
C GLU A 556 -5.89 -44.54 -4.06
N THR A 557 -6.21 -44.20 -5.30
CA THR A 557 -6.38 -42.80 -5.73
C THR A 557 -7.78 -42.33 -5.35
N LEU A 558 -7.87 -41.32 -4.48
CA LEU A 558 -9.14 -40.69 -4.10
C LEU A 558 -9.56 -39.63 -5.12
N ILE A 559 -8.61 -38.78 -5.52
CA ILE A 559 -8.83 -37.71 -6.51
C ILE A 559 -7.73 -37.80 -7.54
N ASN A 560 -8.13 -38.09 -8.78
CA ASN A 560 -7.23 -38.16 -9.92
C ASN A 560 -7.06 -36.77 -10.53
N GLY A 561 -5.83 -36.22 -10.52
CA GLY A 561 -5.55 -34.89 -11.04
C GLY A 561 -5.78 -34.71 -12.53
N GLU A 562 -5.66 -35.77 -13.34
CA GLU A 562 -5.92 -35.67 -14.79
C GLU A 562 -7.41 -35.43 -15.10
N VAL A 563 -8.30 -35.95 -14.23
CA VAL A 563 -9.76 -35.84 -14.40
C VAL A 563 -10.31 -34.64 -13.62
N ALA A 564 -9.73 -34.37 -12.46
CA ALA A 564 -10.17 -33.32 -11.54
C ALA A 564 -9.44 -31.98 -11.73
N ASP A 565 -8.48 -31.92 -12.66
CA ASP A 565 -7.59 -30.79 -12.90
C ASP A 565 -6.88 -30.31 -11.62
N LEU A 566 -6.33 -31.24 -10.82
CA LEU A 566 -5.46 -30.88 -9.70
C LEU A 566 -4.05 -30.60 -10.21
N ASN A 567 -3.39 -29.59 -9.67
CA ASN A 567 -2.04 -29.22 -10.03
C ASN A 567 -1.20 -28.86 -8.80
N LEU A 568 -0.25 -29.73 -8.45
CA LEU A 568 0.64 -29.58 -7.30
C LEU A 568 -0.14 -29.32 -5.99
N PRO A 569 -1.04 -30.23 -5.56
CA PRO A 569 -1.70 -30.09 -4.27
C PRO A 569 -0.66 -30.12 -3.15
N THR A 570 -0.58 -29.07 -2.33
CA THR A 570 0.50 -28.90 -1.34
C THR A 570 0.06 -29.02 0.11
N ALA A 571 -1.23 -28.78 0.40
CA ALA A 571 -1.83 -29.06 1.71
C ALA A 571 -3.22 -29.65 1.58
N ILE A 572 -3.58 -30.43 2.60
CA ILE A 572 -4.90 -31.04 2.76
C ILE A 572 -5.33 -30.97 4.22
N ALA A 573 -6.64 -30.82 4.48
CA ALA A 573 -7.20 -30.91 5.82
C ALA A 573 -8.62 -31.48 5.77
N ILE A 574 -8.95 -32.32 6.74
CA ILE A 574 -10.29 -32.89 6.87
C ILE A 574 -11.12 -31.97 7.77
N GLY A 575 -12.24 -31.50 7.24
CA GLY A 575 -13.22 -30.71 7.98
C GLY A 575 -14.41 -31.55 8.47
N PRO A 576 -15.39 -30.88 9.10
CA PRO A 576 -16.65 -31.51 9.50
C PRO A 576 -17.33 -32.26 8.34
N GLU A 577 -18.09 -33.30 8.69
CA GLU A 577 -18.85 -34.13 7.75
C GLU A 577 -17.99 -34.87 6.72
N GLY A 578 -16.67 -34.98 6.93
CA GLY A 578 -15.76 -35.71 6.05
C GLY A 578 -15.36 -34.93 4.78
N ARG A 579 -15.57 -33.62 4.75
CA ARG A 579 -15.10 -32.76 3.65
C ARG A 579 -13.58 -32.67 3.66
N LEU A 580 -12.94 -32.91 2.52
CA LEU A 580 -11.48 -32.78 2.36
C LEU A 580 -11.16 -31.48 1.64
N TRP A 581 -10.49 -30.58 2.36
CA TRP A 581 -10.01 -29.29 1.84
C TRP A 581 -8.62 -29.42 1.28
N ILE A 582 -8.35 -28.78 0.14
CA ILE A 582 -7.12 -28.95 -0.63
C ILE A 582 -6.60 -27.58 -1.06
N ALA A 583 -5.34 -27.29 -0.77
CA ALA A 583 -4.61 -26.18 -1.37
C ALA A 583 -4.01 -26.64 -2.70
N ASP A 584 -4.66 -26.29 -3.80
CA ASP A 584 -4.28 -26.66 -5.16
C ASP A 584 -3.34 -25.58 -5.74
N ALA A 585 -2.07 -25.65 -5.30
CA ALA A 585 -1.15 -24.53 -5.40
C ALA A 585 -0.82 -24.12 -6.83
N GLY A 586 -0.66 -25.08 -7.73
CA GLY A 586 -0.34 -24.84 -9.14
C GLY A 586 -1.51 -24.24 -9.92
N ASN A 587 -2.72 -24.35 -9.41
CA ASN A 587 -3.92 -23.71 -9.96
C ASN A 587 -4.37 -22.50 -9.15
N HIS A 588 -3.63 -22.07 -8.13
CA HIS A 588 -3.96 -20.86 -7.37
C HIS A 588 -5.38 -20.89 -6.74
N VAL A 589 -5.87 -22.07 -6.34
CA VAL A 589 -7.22 -22.24 -5.75
C VAL A 589 -7.22 -23.08 -4.48
N ILE A 590 -8.24 -22.88 -3.65
CA ILE A 590 -8.65 -23.79 -2.58
C ILE A 590 -9.83 -24.63 -3.06
N ARG A 591 -9.71 -25.95 -2.97
CA ARG A 591 -10.77 -26.90 -3.34
C ARG A 591 -11.37 -27.58 -2.12
N VAL A 592 -12.60 -28.04 -2.25
CA VAL A 592 -13.30 -28.89 -1.28
C VAL A 592 -13.85 -30.12 -1.99
N TRP A 593 -13.42 -31.30 -1.55
CA TRP A 593 -13.97 -32.58 -1.96
C TRP A 593 -15.02 -33.02 -0.94
N LYS A 594 -16.22 -33.32 -1.43
CA LYS A 594 -17.37 -33.69 -0.61
C LYS A 594 -17.53 -35.23 -0.54
N PRO A 595 -18.16 -35.76 0.52
CA PRO A 595 -18.40 -37.20 0.65
C PRO A 595 -19.25 -37.81 -0.47
N ASP A 596 -20.00 -37.01 -1.21
CA ASP A 596 -20.76 -37.44 -2.40
C ASP A 596 -19.87 -37.66 -3.65
N GLY A 597 -18.56 -37.38 -3.53
CA GLY A 597 -17.57 -37.53 -4.59
C GLY A 597 -17.35 -36.27 -5.43
N SER A 598 -18.11 -35.19 -5.21
CA SER A 598 -17.93 -33.93 -5.93
C SER A 598 -16.72 -33.14 -5.45
N LEU A 599 -16.08 -32.41 -6.37
CA LEU A 599 -14.98 -31.49 -6.09
C LEU A 599 -15.37 -30.08 -6.54
N GLU A 600 -15.26 -29.12 -5.64
CA GLU A 600 -15.64 -27.73 -5.89
C GLU A 600 -14.49 -26.78 -5.58
N THR A 601 -14.41 -25.66 -6.31
CA THR A 601 -13.54 -24.55 -5.97
C THR A 601 -14.22 -23.68 -4.92
N ALA A 602 -13.63 -23.61 -3.73
CA ALA A 602 -14.13 -22.77 -2.64
C ALA A 602 -13.58 -21.34 -2.71
N ALA A 603 -12.35 -21.17 -3.16
CA ALA A 603 -11.75 -19.85 -3.41
C ALA A 603 -10.63 -19.89 -4.44
N GLY A 604 -10.35 -18.74 -5.06
CA GLY A 604 -9.35 -18.60 -6.12
C GLY A 604 -9.99 -18.54 -7.51
N THR A 605 -9.54 -17.61 -8.34
CA THR A 605 -9.99 -17.50 -9.75
C THR A 605 -9.23 -18.40 -10.72
N GLY A 606 -8.16 -19.07 -10.27
CA GLY A 606 -7.21 -19.77 -11.15
C GLY A 606 -6.03 -18.91 -11.58
N GLU A 607 -6.16 -17.58 -11.51
CA GLU A 607 -5.12 -16.63 -11.91
C GLU A 607 -4.28 -16.19 -10.70
N PRO A 608 -2.95 -16.27 -10.77
CA PRO A 608 -2.08 -15.79 -9.69
C PRO A 608 -2.22 -14.28 -9.49
N GLY A 609 -2.32 -13.83 -8.24
CA GLY A 609 -2.26 -12.41 -7.91
C GLY A 609 -2.89 -12.11 -6.56
N PHE A 610 -3.12 -10.82 -6.29
CA PHE A 610 -3.80 -10.32 -5.11
C PHE A 610 -4.79 -9.23 -5.54
N ASN A 611 -6.02 -9.25 -5.02
CA ASN A 611 -7.05 -8.27 -5.36
C ASN A 611 -7.91 -7.82 -4.16
N GLY A 612 -7.37 -7.89 -2.94
CA GLY A 612 -8.03 -7.36 -1.75
C GLY A 612 -7.83 -8.21 -0.50
N GLU A 613 -8.28 -7.66 0.63
CA GLU A 613 -8.21 -8.32 1.93
C GLU A 613 -9.43 -9.19 2.21
N GLU A 614 -10.61 -8.83 1.70
CA GLU A 614 -11.87 -9.51 1.94
C GLU A 614 -12.75 -9.56 0.69
N GLY A 615 -13.64 -10.56 0.60
CA GLY A 615 -14.61 -10.66 -0.49
C GLY A 615 -15.00 -12.10 -0.86
N PRO A 616 -15.83 -12.30 -1.89
CA PRO A 616 -16.24 -13.62 -2.35
C PRO A 616 -15.05 -14.47 -2.80
N GLY A 617 -14.98 -15.72 -2.33
CA GLY A 617 -13.88 -16.63 -2.60
C GLY A 617 -13.67 -16.89 -4.08
N ASN A 618 -14.74 -16.99 -4.87
CA ASN A 618 -14.70 -17.17 -6.32
C ASN A 618 -14.20 -15.93 -7.10
N ARG A 619 -13.97 -14.80 -6.43
CA ARG A 619 -13.38 -13.58 -7.01
C ARG A 619 -11.96 -13.33 -6.53
N MET A 620 -11.50 -14.03 -5.50
CA MET A 620 -10.16 -13.82 -4.95
C MET A 620 -9.08 -14.33 -5.89
N ARG A 621 -8.11 -13.49 -6.21
CA ARG A 621 -6.83 -13.94 -6.77
C ARG A 621 -5.95 -14.40 -5.61
N LEU A 622 -5.61 -15.68 -5.62
CA LEU A 622 -4.67 -16.27 -4.69
C LEU A 622 -3.35 -16.52 -5.42
N SER A 623 -2.26 -16.73 -4.70
CA SER A 623 -0.98 -17.04 -5.30
C SER A 623 -0.26 -18.15 -4.54
N ALA A 624 -0.27 -19.36 -5.15
CA ALA A 624 0.33 -20.57 -4.62
C ALA A 624 -0.10 -20.86 -3.17
N PRO A 625 -1.41 -21.04 -2.90
CA PRO A 625 -1.86 -21.40 -1.56
C PRO A 625 -1.20 -22.71 -1.13
N SER A 626 -0.70 -22.81 0.11
CA SER A 626 0.12 -23.98 0.48
C SER A 626 -0.09 -24.63 1.84
N GLY A 627 -0.62 -23.93 2.83
CA GLY A 627 -1.02 -24.49 4.12
C GLY A 627 -2.52 -24.41 4.30
N ILE A 628 -3.14 -25.40 4.94
CA ILE A 628 -4.58 -25.41 5.22
C ILE A 628 -4.88 -26.10 6.55
N VAL A 629 -5.82 -25.57 7.33
CA VAL A 629 -6.33 -26.18 8.56
C VAL A 629 -7.82 -25.84 8.71
N VAL A 630 -8.59 -26.77 9.27
CA VAL A 630 -10.02 -26.55 9.53
C VAL A 630 -10.24 -26.50 11.04
N ALA A 631 -10.85 -25.41 11.50
CA ALA A 631 -11.25 -25.25 12.89
C ALA A 631 -12.48 -26.13 13.22
N PRO A 632 -12.72 -26.46 14.50
CA PRO A 632 -13.87 -27.30 14.90
C PRO A 632 -15.24 -26.71 14.52
N ASP A 633 -15.34 -25.38 14.37
CA ASP A 633 -16.55 -24.66 13.93
C ASP A 633 -16.71 -24.66 12.40
N GLY A 634 -15.81 -25.31 11.66
CA GLY A 634 -15.83 -25.41 10.21
C GLY A 634 -15.16 -24.24 9.48
N VAL A 635 -14.61 -23.25 10.20
CA VAL A 635 -13.82 -22.18 9.58
C VAL A 635 -12.53 -22.77 9.03
N VAL A 636 -12.26 -22.53 7.74
CA VAL A 636 -11.02 -22.99 7.11
C VAL A 636 -10.02 -21.85 7.12
N LEU A 637 -8.81 -22.09 7.59
CA LEU A 637 -7.69 -21.17 7.44
C LEU A 637 -6.72 -21.72 6.41
N PHE A 638 -6.18 -20.85 5.56
CA PHE A 638 -5.18 -21.23 4.58
C PHE A 638 -4.12 -20.15 4.41
N SER A 639 -2.91 -20.54 3.99
CA SER A 639 -1.88 -19.58 3.62
C SER A 639 -1.97 -19.25 2.13
N ASP A 640 -2.03 -17.97 1.81
CA ASP A 640 -1.90 -17.41 0.47
C ASP A 640 -0.43 -17.02 0.28
N SER A 641 0.39 -18.05 0.06
CA SER A 641 1.82 -18.05 0.43
C SER A 641 2.63 -16.97 -0.27
N SER A 642 2.44 -16.83 -1.58
CA SER A 642 3.19 -15.85 -2.38
C SER A 642 2.68 -14.43 -2.18
N ASN A 643 1.44 -14.26 -1.72
CA ASN A 643 0.90 -12.97 -1.27
C ASN A 643 1.21 -12.70 0.22
N HIS A 644 1.91 -13.63 0.89
CA HIS A 644 2.36 -13.47 2.28
C HIS A 644 1.23 -13.29 3.30
N ARG A 645 0.04 -13.84 3.03
CA ARG A 645 -1.12 -13.73 3.92
C ARG A 645 -1.55 -15.07 4.51
N ILE A 646 -2.17 -15.01 5.68
CA ILE A 646 -3.08 -16.04 6.18
C ILE A 646 -4.50 -15.57 5.96
N ARG A 647 -5.33 -16.43 5.39
CA ARG A 647 -6.71 -16.16 5.00
C ARG A 647 -7.66 -17.12 5.69
N THR A 648 -8.92 -16.73 5.82
CA THR A 648 -10.00 -17.62 6.28
C THR A 648 -11.12 -17.73 5.26
N LEU A 649 -11.72 -18.92 5.14
CA LEU A 649 -12.97 -19.15 4.41
C LEU A 649 -14.12 -19.37 5.39
N THR A 650 -15.22 -18.65 5.15
CA THR A 650 -16.50 -18.85 5.84
C THR A 650 -17.60 -19.05 4.80
N PRO A 651 -18.54 -20.00 4.98
CA PRO A 651 -19.71 -20.10 4.10
C PRO A 651 -20.46 -18.77 4.05
N ALA A 652 -20.79 -18.30 2.84
CA ALA A 652 -21.74 -17.20 2.69
C ALA A 652 -23.12 -17.70 3.18
N SER A 653 -23.74 -17.00 4.14
CA SER A 653 -25.03 -17.42 4.71
C SER A 653 -26.10 -17.54 3.61
N GLU A 654 -26.82 -18.67 3.53
CA GLU A 654 -27.85 -18.93 2.51
C GLU A 654 -29.13 -18.07 2.64
N THR A 655 -29.21 -17.14 3.59
CA THR A 655 -30.44 -16.39 3.87
C THR A 655 -30.36 -14.94 3.41
N GLY A 656 -30.68 -14.72 2.14
CA GLY A 656 -31.06 -13.41 1.60
C GLY A 656 -30.82 -13.34 0.09
N PRO A 657 -31.71 -12.75 -0.72
CA PRO A 657 -31.33 -12.36 -2.07
C PRO A 657 -30.07 -11.51 -1.93
N ILE A 658 -29.02 -11.88 -2.68
CA ILE A 658 -27.82 -11.06 -2.81
C ILE A 658 -28.32 -9.74 -3.38
N GLU A 659 -28.48 -8.72 -2.53
CA GLU A 659 -28.37 -7.36 -3.01
C GLU A 659 -26.96 -7.29 -3.59
N PRO A 660 -26.78 -7.01 -4.89
CA PRO A 660 -25.45 -6.78 -5.42
C PRO A 660 -24.81 -5.72 -4.54
N GLU A 661 -23.61 -6.01 -4.04
CA GLU A 661 -22.75 -5.03 -3.37
C GLU A 661 -22.91 -3.68 -4.08
N PRO A 662 -23.18 -2.57 -3.36
CA PRO A 662 -23.32 -1.28 -4.00
C PRO A 662 -22.02 -1.01 -4.76
N LEU A 663 -22.13 -0.90 -6.08
CA LEU A 663 -20.99 -0.61 -6.94
C LEU A 663 -20.35 0.70 -6.47
N GLY A 664 -19.02 0.77 -6.52
CA GLY A 664 -18.31 2.00 -6.18
C GLY A 664 -18.85 3.18 -7.00
N GLN A 665 -18.87 4.38 -6.41
CA GLN A 665 -19.28 5.57 -7.15
C GLN A 665 -18.14 6.06 -8.03
N ILE A 666 -18.42 6.26 -9.31
CA ILE A 666 -17.53 6.95 -10.27
C ILE A 666 -18.17 8.27 -10.67
N ARG A 667 -17.34 9.19 -11.17
CA ARG A 667 -17.79 10.44 -11.76
C ARG A 667 -17.46 10.46 -13.23
N ALA A 668 -18.34 11.04 -14.05
CA ALA A 668 -18.13 11.18 -15.48
C ALA A 668 -18.22 12.66 -15.85
N VAL A 669 -17.17 13.16 -16.49
CA VAL A 669 -17.14 14.52 -17.03
C VAL A 669 -16.86 14.48 -18.51
N ASN A 670 -17.40 15.45 -19.24
CA ASN A 670 -17.02 15.67 -20.63
C ASN A 670 -15.50 15.91 -20.71
N ALA A 671 -14.79 15.17 -21.56
CA ALA A 671 -13.33 15.16 -21.54
C ALA A 671 -12.67 16.50 -21.96
N ALA A 672 -13.38 17.36 -22.70
CA ALA A 672 -12.86 18.65 -23.15
C ALA A 672 -13.14 19.78 -22.14
N SER A 673 -14.29 19.77 -21.49
CA SER A 673 -14.71 20.83 -20.54
C SER A 673 -14.46 20.48 -19.07
N LEU A 674 -14.24 19.20 -18.75
CA LEU A 674 -14.11 18.66 -17.39
C LEU A 674 -15.32 18.95 -16.50
N ARG A 675 -16.51 19.16 -17.09
CA ARG A 675 -17.78 19.37 -16.37
C ARG A 675 -18.69 18.15 -16.51
N GLU A 676 -19.51 17.93 -15.49
CA GLU A 676 -20.57 16.92 -15.47
C GLU A 676 -21.75 17.36 -16.35
N GLY A 677 -22.45 16.40 -16.94
CA GLY A 677 -23.60 16.64 -17.81
C GLY A 677 -24.05 15.38 -18.56
N PRO A 678 -25.12 15.49 -19.37
CA PRO A 678 -25.59 14.39 -20.19
C PRO A 678 -24.54 13.98 -21.23
N VAL A 679 -24.56 12.71 -21.63
CA VAL A 679 -23.64 12.14 -22.62
C VAL A 679 -24.31 11.95 -23.97
N THR A 680 -23.55 12.04 -25.05
CA THR A 680 -24.04 11.80 -26.42
C THR A 680 -23.22 10.70 -27.12
N PRO A 681 -23.83 9.81 -27.93
CA PRO A 681 -23.06 8.87 -28.76
C PRO A 681 -21.96 9.57 -29.58
N GLY A 682 -20.74 9.03 -29.51
CA GLY A 682 -19.55 9.60 -30.17
C GLY A 682 -18.80 10.68 -29.38
N GLU A 683 -19.28 11.06 -28.20
CA GLU A 683 -18.56 11.93 -27.26
C GLU A 683 -17.40 11.19 -26.56
N ILE A 684 -16.38 11.93 -26.13
CA ILE A 684 -15.36 11.41 -25.21
C ILE A 684 -15.68 11.87 -23.78
N VAL A 685 -15.81 10.90 -22.88
CA VAL A 685 -16.07 11.11 -21.46
C VAL A 685 -14.83 10.70 -20.67
N SER A 686 -14.46 11.52 -19.68
CA SER A 686 -13.45 11.16 -18.67
C SER A 686 -14.18 10.61 -17.44
N ILE A 687 -13.93 9.33 -17.14
CA ILE A 687 -14.37 8.67 -15.92
C ILE A 687 -13.29 8.86 -14.86
N LEU A 688 -13.70 9.42 -13.72
CA LEU A 688 -12.88 9.82 -12.59
C LEU A 688 -13.31 9.07 -11.33
N ASP A 689 -12.46 9.12 -10.31
CA ASP A 689 -12.73 8.62 -8.95
C ASP A 689 -12.98 7.10 -8.88
N GLY A 690 -12.68 6.37 -9.95
CA GLY A 690 -12.78 4.90 -10.01
C GLY A 690 -11.55 4.18 -9.46
N PRO A 691 -11.69 2.90 -9.06
CA PRO A 691 -10.58 2.09 -8.60
C PRO A 691 -9.50 1.94 -9.68
N ALA A 692 -8.24 1.83 -9.25
CA ALA A 692 -7.13 1.61 -10.15
C ALA A 692 -7.17 0.17 -10.71
N LEU A 693 -7.58 0.03 -11.97
CA LEU A 693 -7.67 -1.27 -12.64
C LEU A 693 -6.54 -1.42 -13.68
N PRO A 694 -5.86 -2.57 -13.75
CA PRO A 694 -4.77 -2.80 -14.70
C PRO A 694 -5.26 -2.94 -16.16
N ALA A 695 -6.50 -3.41 -16.37
CA ALA A 695 -7.13 -3.53 -17.68
C ALA A 695 -8.66 -3.27 -17.58
N PRO A 696 -9.08 -2.01 -17.38
CA PRO A 696 -10.47 -1.68 -17.16
C PRO A 696 -11.33 -1.97 -18.40
N ARG A 697 -12.45 -2.66 -18.21
CA ARG A 697 -13.52 -2.75 -19.21
C ARG A 697 -14.61 -1.75 -18.86
N VAL A 698 -15.00 -0.92 -19.82
CA VAL A 698 -16.08 0.06 -19.64
C VAL A 698 -17.22 -0.28 -20.59
N THR A 699 -18.44 -0.35 -20.06
CA THR A 699 -19.66 -0.57 -20.85
C THR A 699 -20.69 0.51 -20.58
N PHE A 700 -21.51 0.81 -21.58
CA PHE A 700 -22.72 1.63 -21.48
C PHE A 700 -23.93 0.72 -21.72
N ASP A 701 -24.72 0.46 -20.68
CA ASP A 701 -25.82 -0.52 -20.71
C ASP A 701 -25.40 -1.88 -21.29
N GLY A 702 -24.20 -2.35 -20.89
CA GLY A 702 -23.58 -3.58 -21.38
C GLY A 702 -22.92 -3.50 -22.77
N THR A 703 -23.07 -2.39 -23.49
CA THR A 703 -22.39 -2.15 -24.78
C THR A 703 -20.93 -1.72 -24.52
N PRO A 704 -19.92 -2.44 -25.02
CA PRO A 704 -18.52 -2.06 -24.80
C PRO A 704 -18.18 -0.68 -25.37
N ALA A 705 -17.57 0.16 -24.54
CA ALA A 705 -16.98 1.42 -24.97
C ALA A 705 -15.51 1.23 -25.33
N GLN A 706 -15.03 2.01 -26.31
CA GLN A 706 -13.61 2.04 -26.63
C GLN A 706 -12.87 2.88 -25.59
N VAL A 707 -11.92 2.28 -24.88
CA VAL A 707 -11.00 3.00 -23.99
C VAL A 707 -9.91 3.65 -24.85
N LEU A 708 -9.87 4.98 -24.85
CA LEU A 708 -8.92 5.78 -25.63
C LEU A 708 -7.64 6.08 -24.84
N PHE A 709 -7.79 6.26 -23.52
CA PHE A 709 -6.69 6.51 -22.60
C PHE A 709 -7.04 5.93 -21.23
N ALA A 710 -6.05 5.33 -20.57
CA ALA A 710 -6.20 4.82 -19.21
C ALA A 710 -4.95 5.18 -18.38
N SER A 711 -5.20 5.77 -17.21
CA SER A 711 -4.20 6.02 -16.18
C SER A 711 -4.83 5.84 -14.80
N THR A 712 -4.03 5.80 -13.75
CA THR A 712 -4.53 5.65 -12.37
C THR A 712 -5.52 6.79 -12.03
N GLY A 713 -6.80 6.46 -11.85
CA GLY A 713 -7.86 7.39 -11.47
C GLY A 713 -8.53 8.16 -12.62
N VAL A 714 -8.08 7.98 -13.87
CA VAL A 714 -8.68 8.64 -15.05
C VAL A 714 -8.74 7.68 -16.23
N LEU A 715 -9.96 7.46 -16.75
CA LEU A 715 -10.20 6.73 -17.99
C LEU A 715 -10.89 7.65 -18.99
N GLN A 716 -10.39 7.72 -20.22
CA GLN A 716 -11.11 8.38 -21.30
C GLN A 716 -11.71 7.34 -22.22
N VAL A 717 -13.02 7.41 -22.42
CA VAL A 717 -13.78 6.45 -23.22
C VAL A 717 -14.62 7.14 -24.27
N LEU A 718 -14.72 6.51 -25.44
CA LEU A 718 -15.65 6.91 -26.48
C LEU A 718 -17.03 6.34 -26.16
N VAL A 719 -18.04 7.21 -26.04
CA VAL A 719 -19.43 6.81 -25.80
C VAL A 719 -19.94 6.04 -27.03
N PRO A 720 -20.36 4.76 -26.90
CA PRO A 720 -20.83 3.95 -28.01
C PRO A 720 -22.21 4.42 -28.50
N ASP A 721 -22.75 3.79 -29.55
CA ASP A 721 -24.16 3.99 -29.90
C ASP A 721 -25.07 3.49 -28.78
N LEU A 722 -25.94 4.36 -28.27
CA LEU A 722 -26.83 4.10 -27.16
C LEU A 722 -28.27 3.77 -27.60
N GLY A 723 -28.53 3.67 -28.91
CA GLY A 723 -29.81 3.19 -29.44
C GLY A 723 -31.01 4.10 -29.16
N GLY A 724 -30.78 5.42 -29.00
CA GLY A 724 -31.84 6.41 -28.77
C GLY A 724 -32.43 6.43 -27.34
N ARG A 725 -31.74 5.83 -26.36
CA ARG A 725 -32.10 5.91 -24.94
C ARG A 725 -32.01 7.34 -24.42
N SER A 726 -32.80 7.68 -23.39
CA SER A 726 -32.75 8.97 -22.67
C SER A 726 -31.82 8.96 -21.46
N GLU A 727 -31.37 7.78 -21.02
CA GLU A 727 -30.42 7.55 -19.93
C GLU A 727 -29.53 6.34 -20.27
N THR A 728 -28.35 6.26 -19.68
CA THR A 728 -27.40 5.14 -19.82
C THR A 728 -26.67 4.87 -18.52
N GLU A 729 -26.44 3.61 -18.20
CA GLU A 729 -25.57 3.19 -17.10
C GLU A 729 -24.15 2.91 -17.61
N ILE A 730 -23.19 3.67 -17.12
CA ILE A 730 -21.77 3.38 -17.26
C ILE A 730 -21.40 2.35 -16.21
N THR A 731 -20.82 1.22 -16.64
CA THR A 731 -20.28 0.20 -15.74
C THR A 731 -18.78 0.06 -15.98
N LEU A 732 -17.99 0.23 -14.93
CA LEU A 732 -16.57 -0.09 -14.89
C LEU A 732 -16.39 -1.51 -14.34
N SER A 733 -15.60 -2.34 -15.01
CA SER A 733 -15.38 -3.74 -14.64
C SER A 733 -13.89 -4.13 -14.61
N ASP A 734 -13.52 -5.00 -13.67
CA ASP A 734 -12.27 -5.79 -13.72
C ASP A 734 -12.57 -7.13 -14.39
N GLY A 735 -12.21 -7.26 -15.66
CA GLY A 735 -12.66 -8.38 -16.50
C GLY A 735 -14.17 -8.35 -16.75
N GLU A 736 -14.88 -9.40 -16.31
CA GLU A 736 -16.36 -9.50 -16.43
C GLU A 736 -17.10 -8.96 -15.20
N PHE A 737 -16.39 -8.59 -14.14
CA PHE A 737 -17.01 -8.22 -12.86
C PHE A 737 -17.16 -6.71 -12.71
N PRO A 738 -18.39 -6.18 -12.54
CA PRO A 738 -18.60 -4.76 -12.32
C PRO A 738 -18.05 -4.35 -10.95
N VAL A 739 -17.33 -3.23 -10.91
CA VAL A 739 -16.71 -2.67 -9.69
C VAL A 739 -17.22 -1.28 -9.35
N ALA A 740 -17.72 -0.54 -10.33
CA ALA A 740 -18.31 0.79 -10.16
C ALA A 740 -19.35 1.06 -11.24
N SER A 741 -20.37 1.87 -10.94
CA SER A 741 -21.30 2.35 -11.97
C SER A 741 -21.78 3.78 -11.73
N LEU A 742 -22.31 4.38 -12.80
CA LEU A 742 -22.92 5.70 -12.80
C LEU A 742 -23.98 5.78 -13.90
N THR A 743 -25.19 6.23 -13.55
CA THR A 743 -26.24 6.55 -14.52
C THR A 743 -26.12 8.00 -14.96
N LEU A 744 -26.21 8.24 -16.27
CA LEU A 744 -26.19 9.57 -16.88
C LEU A 744 -27.38 9.74 -17.82
N GLU A 745 -27.88 10.98 -17.94
CA GLU A 745 -28.81 11.35 -19.01
C GLU A 745 -28.11 11.26 -20.38
N VAL A 746 -28.86 10.87 -21.40
CA VAL A 746 -28.40 10.82 -22.79
C VAL A 746 -29.04 11.97 -23.56
N ALA A 747 -28.22 12.87 -24.07
CA ALA A 747 -28.69 13.93 -24.94
C ALA A 747 -28.98 13.39 -26.35
N GLY A 748 -30.04 13.88 -26.98
CA GLY A 748 -30.34 13.57 -28.39
C GLY A 748 -29.19 14.00 -29.29
N SER A 749 -28.77 13.14 -30.23
CA SER A 749 -27.66 13.41 -31.15
C SER A 749 -27.79 14.78 -31.83
N ALA A 750 -26.78 15.64 -31.70
CA ALA A 750 -26.65 16.93 -32.38
C ALA A 750 -25.18 17.21 -32.69
N PRO A 751 -24.83 18.12 -33.62
CA PRO A 751 -23.58 18.83 -33.45
C PRO A 751 -23.70 19.74 -32.21
N GLY A 752 -22.93 19.49 -31.16
CA GLY A 752 -22.88 20.34 -29.96
C GLY A 752 -21.75 21.36 -30.03
N ILE A 753 -22.01 22.67 -29.92
CA ILE A 753 -20.95 23.69 -29.87
C ILE A 753 -20.36 23.77 -28.45
N PHE A 754 -19.04 23.84 -28.28
CA PHE A 754 -18.48 24.04 -26.93
C PHE A 754 -18.79 25.44 -26.41
N THR A 755 -19.17 25.54 -25.14
CA THR A 755 -19.42 26.81 -24.44
C THR A 755 -18.60 26.88 -23.15
N VAL A 756 -18.24 28.08 -22.73
CA VAL A 756 -17.53 28.35 -21.46
C VAL A 756 -18.43 28.05 -20.25
N SER A 757 -19.75 28.09 -20.44
CA SER A 757 -20.77 28.00 -19.38
C SER A 757 -21.61 26.70 -19.39
N GLY A 758 -21.13 25.62 -20.01
CA GLY A 758 -21.70 24.27 -19.81
C GLY A 758 -23.04 24.01 -20.50
N GLY A 759 -23.19 24.49 -21.74
CA GLY A 759 -24.31 24.19 -22.63
C GLY A 759 -25.01 25.41 -23.21
N SER A 760 -24.81 26.59 -22.62
CA SER A 760 -25.26 27.89 -23.15
C SER A 760 -24.24 28.98 -22.80
N GLY A 761 -24.41 30.20 -23.30
CA GLY A 761 -23.49 31.32 -23.09
C GLY A 761 -22.30 31.32 -24.07
N PRO A 762 -21.19 32.01 -23.74
CA PRO A 762 -20.11 32.25 -24.69
C PRO A 762 -19.54 30.96 -25.26
N ALA A 763 -19.44 30.87 -26.58
CA ALA A 763 -18.79 29.76 -27.26
C ALA A 763 -17.31 29.71 -26.87
N SER A 764 -16.75 28.50 -26.77
CA SER A 764 -15.31 28.30 -26.78
C SER A 764 -14.83 28.55 -28.21
N ALA A 765 -14.50 29.81 -28.50
CA ALA A 765 -14.21 30.29 -29.83
C ALA A 765 -12.95 31.16 -29.85
N THR A 766 -12.23 31.11 -30.96
CA THR A 766 -10.97 31.84 -31.16
C THR A 766 -11.13 32.80 -32.34
N ASN A 767 -10.77 34.06 -32.15
CA ASN A 767 -10.71 35.08 -33.19
C ASN A 767 -9.56 34.80 -34.18
N GLU A 768 -9.60 35.45 -35.35
CA GLU A 768 -8.56 35.33 -36.40
C GLU A 768 -7.13 35.64 -35.91
N ASP A 769 -6.98 36.50 -34.90
CA ASP A 769 -5.69 36.84 -34.29
C ASP A 769 -5.20 35.83 -33.23
N GLY A 770 -5.93 34.74 -33.03
CA GLY A 770 -5.64 33.71 -32.02
C GLY A 770 -6.14 34.04 -30.62
N SER A 771 -6.73 35.22 -30.39
CA SER A 771 -7.31 35.58 -29.09
C SER A 771 -8.64 34.86 -28.84
N GLN A 772 -8.96 34.58 -27.58
CA GLN A 772 -10.25 33.99 -27.21
C GLN A 772 -11.38 35.01 -27.38
N ASN A 773 -12.45 34.63 -28.08
CA ASN A 773 -13.61 35.47 -28.31
C ASN A 773 -14.34 35.76 -26.98
N SER A 774 -14.53 37.04 -26.68
CA SER A 774 -15.10 37.51 -25.40
C SER A 774 -15.56 38.96 -25.52
N ALA A 775 -16.27 39.48 -24.50
CA ALA A 775 -16.64 40.90 -24.45
C ALA A 775 -15.42 41.85 -24.50
N SER A 776 -14.28 41.44 -23.95
CA SER A 776 -13.00 42.16 -24.01
C SER A 776 -12.29 42.02 -25.35
N ASN A 777 -12.49 40.89 -26.06
CA ASN A 777 -11.88 40.61 -27.36
C ASN A 777 -12.96 40.23 -28.40
N PRO A 778 -13.82 41.17 -28.82
CA PRO A 778 -14.84 40.89 -29.82
C PRO A 778 -14.23 40.78 -31.23
N ALA A 779 -14.76 39.86 -32.03
CA ALA A 779 -14.32 39.61 -33.40
C ALA A 779 -14.84 40.69 -34.37
N PRO A 780 -14.00 41.26 -35.25
CA PRO A 780 -14.47 42.15 -36.32
C PRO A 780 -15.43 41.42 -37.28
N ARG A 781 -16.46 42.11 -37.78
CA ARG A 781 -17.26 41.59 -38.91
C ARG A 781 -16.38 41.26 -40.11
N GLY A 782 -16.69 40.17 -40.83
CA GLY A 782 -15.91 39.71 -41.97
C GLY A 782 -14.60 38.96 -41.62
N SER A 783 -14.17 38.96 -40.36
CA SER A 783 -13.01 38.18 -39.89
C SER A 783 -13.35 36.68 -39.74
N ILE A 784 -12.31 35.88 -39.52
CA ILE A 784 -12.44 34.44 -39.27
C ILE A 784 -12.66 34.18 -37.78
N LEU A 785 -13.59 33.28 -37.47
CA LEU A 785 -13.82 32.74 -36.14
C LEU A 785 -13.69 31.21 -36.18
N THR A 786 -12.95 30.64 -35.24
CA THR A 786 -12.85 29.20 -35.04
C THR A 786 -13.77 28.77 -33.90
N LEU A 787 -14.70 27.87 -34.19
CA LEU A 787 -15.58 27.20 -33.23
C LEU A 787 -15.13 25.75 -33.04
N TYR A 788 -15.38 25.21 -31.85
CA TYR A 788 -15.20 23.80 -31.56
C TYR A 788 -16.55 23.13 -31.30
N ALA A 789 -16.73 21.90 -31.80
CA ALA A 789 -17.97 21.14 -31.66
C ALA A 789 -17.74 19.63 -31.45
N THR A 790 -18.76 18.92 -30.99
CA THR A 790 -18.82 17.46 -30.74
C THR A 790 -20.07 16.86 -31.43
N GLY A 791 -20.11 15.54 -31.63
CA GLY A 791 -21.26 14.82 -32.21
C GLY A 791 -20.89 13.97 -33.43
N THR A 792 -21.76 13.03 -33.81
CA THR A 792 -21.58 12.21 -35.01
C THR A 792 -21.29 13.11 -36.21
N SER A 793 -20.22 12.77 -36.94
CA SER A 793 -19.74 13.46 -38.15
C SER A 793 -20.88 14.13 -38.92
N PRO A 794 -20.70 15.34 -39.49
CA PRO A 794 -21.55 15.71 -40.60
C PRO A 794 -21.56 14.51 -41.52
N SER A 795 -22.75 13.96 -41.77
CA SER A 795 -23.04 13.17 -42.98
C SER A 795 -22.37 13.86 -44.18
N ASP A 796 -22.31 13.25 -45.37
CA ASP A 796 -21.76 13.85 -46.60
C ASP A 796 -22.34 15.24 -47.04
N LYS A 797 -23.10 15.92 -46.16
CA LYS A 797 -23.58 17.28 -46.19
C LYS A 797 -22.71 18.20 -45.32
N THR A 798 -22.17 19.24 -45.95
CA THR A 798 -21.48 20.36 -45.29
C THR A 798 -22.36 20.97 -44.17
N PRO A 799 -21.84 21.20 -42.95
CA PRO A 799 -22.59 21.87 -41.90
C PRO A 799 -22.97 23.30 -42.32
N GLN A 800 -23.95 23.89 -41.63
CA GLN A 800 -24.34 25.29 -41.77
C GLN A 800 -24.16 25.99 -40.44
N VAL A 801 -23.52 27.16 -40.43
CA VAL A 801 -23.45 28.01 -39.24
C VAL A 801 -24.23 29.29 -39.49
N ARG A 802 -25.03 29.70 -38.51
CA ARG A 802 -25.68 31.01 -38.46
C ARG A 802 -25.15 31.82 -37.29
N VAL A 803 -24.83 33.08 -37.54
CA VAL A 803 -24.40 34.06 -36.53
C VAL A 803 -25.37 35.24 -36.57
N ALA A 804 -25.99 35.56 -35.44
CA ALA A 804 -27.12 36.50 -35.36
C ALA A 804 -28.27 36.17 -36.35
N GLY A 805 -28.50 34.88 -36.61
CA GLY A 805 -29.50 34.40 -37.57
C GLY A 805 -29.07 34.47 -39.05
N LEU A 806 -27.99 35.17 -39.39
CA LEU A 806 -27.45 35.25 -40.75
C LEU A 806 -26.52 34.07 -41.05
N PRO A 807 -26.53 33.50 -42.27
CA PRO A 807 -25.61 32.44 -42.65
C PRO A 807 -24.16 32.95 -42.65
N ALA A 808 -23.27 32.20 -42.00
CA ALA A 808 -21.83 32.42 -42.03
C ALA A 808 -21.19 31.47 -43.06
N GLU A 809 -20.17 31.96 -43.78
CA GLU A 809 -19.42 31.15 -44.74
C GLU A 809 -18.47 30.22 -43.96
N ILE A 810 -18.55 28.91 -44.19
CA ILE A 810 -17.64 27.95 -43.57
C ILE A 810 -16.41 27.79 -44.46
N LEU A 811 -15.24 28.10 -43.89
CA LEU A 811 -13.93 27.98 -44.54
C LEU A 811 -13.32 26.59 -44.31
N PHE A 812 -13.60 25.98 -43.17
CA PHE A 812 -13.16 24.63 -42.83
C PHE A 812 -14.13 24.01 -41.82
N ALA A 813 -14.45 22.73 -42.00
CA ALA A 813 -15.14 21.92 -40.99
C ALA A 813 -14.57 20.49 -41.06
N GLY A 814 -13.97 20.03 -39.97
CA GLY A 814 -13.35 18.72 -39.91
C GLY A 814 -12.78 18.40 -38.53
N PRO A 815 -12.14 17.23 -38.37
CA PRO A 815 -11.51 16.84 -37.10
C PRO A 815 -10.50 17.90 -36.64
N ALA A 816 -10.56 18.27 -35.37
CA ALA A 816 -9.60 19.17 -34.76
C ALA A 816 -8.24 18.45 -34.62
N PRO A 817 -7.13 19.02 -35.12
CA PRO A 817 -5.82 18.39 -35.01
C PRO A 817 -5.45 18.08 -33.55
N GLY A 818 -5.09 16.83 -33.28
CA GLY A 818 -4.69 16.38 -31.94
C GLY A 818 -5.84 15.97 -31.01
N PHE A 819 -7.10 16.08 -31.43
CA PHE A 819 -8.26 15.74 -30.60
C PHE A 819 -9.26 14.87 -31.37
N SER A 820 -9.30 13.56 -31.08
CA SER A 820 -10.28 12.64 -31.68
C SER A 820 -11.70 12.98 -31.20
N GLY A 821 -12.71 12.93 -32.08
CA GLY A 821 -14.10 13.27 -31.73
C GLY A 821 -14.40 14.77 -31.56
N LEU A 822 -13.38 15.63 -31.55
CA LEU A 822 -13.53 17.08 -31.57
C LEU A 822 -13.54 17.58 -33.02
N PHE A 823 -14.54 18.38 -33.37
CA PHE A 823 -14.63 19.05 -34.66
C PHE A 823 -14.24 20.51 -34.52
N GLN A 824 -13.42 20.98 -35.45
CA GLN A 824 -13.09 22.39 -35.63
C GLN A 824 -13.87 22.94 -36.81
N ILE A 825 -14.48 24.11 -36.62
CA ILE A 825 -15.21 24.83 -37.67
C ILE A 825 -14.63 26.24 -37.76
N ASN A 826 -13.95 26.54 -38.86
CA ASN A 826 -13.51 27.90 -39.18
C ASN A 826 -14.56 28.54 -40.07
N LEU A 827 -15.09 29.69 -39.66
CA LEU A 827 -16.11 30.41 -40.41
C LEU A 827 -15.75 31.88 -40.58
N ARG A 828 -16.14 32.47 -41.71
CA ARG A 828 -16.08 33.90 -41.94
C ARG A 828 -17.36 34.54 -41.41
N LEU A 829 -17.22 35.49 -40.50
CA LEU A 829 -18.33 36.22 -39.91
C LEU A 829 -19.07 37.05 -40.98
N PRO A 830 -20.41 37.11 -40.97
CA PRO A 830 -21.16 37.87 -41.98
C PRO A 830 -20.74 39.34 -42.02
N ALA A 831 -20.41 39.85 -43.20
CA ALA A 831 -20.07 41.26 -43.42
C ALA A 831 -21.29 42.19 -43.53
N GLY A 832 -22.51 41.61 -43.58
CA GLY A 832 -23.78 42.36 -43.56
C GLY A 832 -24.09 42.97 -42.19
N TYR A 833 -25.27 43.61 -42.06
CA TYR A 833 -25.67 44.24 -40.79
C TYR A 833 -25.91 43.18 -39.70
N VAL A 834 -24.91 43.00 -38.84
CA VAL A 834 -24.97 42.21 -37.60
C VAL A 834 -24.77 43.15 -36.42
N PRO A 835 -25.58 43.08 -35.35
CA PRO A 835 -25.37 43.90 -34.15
C PRO A 835 -23.96 43.71 -33.56
N SER A 836 -23.36 44.79 -33.04
CA SER A 836 -22.16 44.67 -32.20
C SER A 836 -22.56 44.16 -30.82
N GLY A 837 -21.63 43.49 -30.13
CA GLY A 837 -21.86 42.88 -28.82
C GLY A 837 -22.11 41.38 -28.89
N GLU A 838 -22.81 40.86 -27.89
CA GLU A 838 -23.15 39.45 -27.76
C GLU A 838 -24.22 39.05 -28.78
N VAL A 839 -23.92 38.05 -29.62
CA VAL A 839 -24.84 37.55 -30.66
C VAL A 839 -24.94 36.03 -30.65
N PRO A 840 -26.13 35.47 -30.95
CA PRO A 840 -26.32 34.03 -30.93
C PRO A 840 -25.63 33.32 -32.11
N VAL A 841 -25.17 32.11 -31.87
CA VAL A 841 -24.59 31.20 -32.86
C VAL A 841 -25.37 29.89 -32.87
N THR A 842 -25.65 29.38 -34.07
CA THR A 842 -26.29 28.08 -34.24
C THR A 842 -25.59 27.30 -35.33
N LEU A 843 -25.21 26.07 -35.02
CA LEU A 843 -24.63 25.11 -35.95
C LEU A 843 -25.71 24.10 -36.32
N THR A 844 -25.97 23.90 -37.60
CA THR A 844 -26.89 22.89 -38.10
C THR A 844 -26.14 21.88 -38.96
N SER A 845 -26.31 20.60 -38.66
CA SER A 845 -25.74 19.49 -39.44
C SER A 845 -26.82 18.46 -39.69
N ALA A 846 -26.92 17.95 -40.92
CA ALA A 846 -27.93 16.97 -41.33
C ALA A 846 -29.40 17.34 -40.98
N GLY A 847 -29.72 18.63 -40.82
CA GLY A 847 -31.06 19.11 -40.44
C GLY A 847 -31.30 19.24 -38.93
N VAL A 848 -30.30 18.91 -38.10
CA VAL A 848 -30.35 19.04 -36.63
C VAL A 848 -29.52 20.24 -36.18
N ALA A 849 -30.08 21.09 -35.32
CA ALA A 849 -29.40 22.26 -34.78
C ALA A 849 -28.67 21.96 -33.46
N SER A 850 -27.61 22.70 -33.19
CA SER A 850 -26.86 22.71 -31.94
C SER A 850 -27.71 23.24 -30.79
N GLN A 851 -27.24 23.04 -29.56
CA GLN A 851 -27.92 23.49 -28.36
C GLN A 851 -28.17 25.02 -28.36
N PRO A 852 -29.30 25.48 -27.81
CA PRO A 852 -29.68 26.90 -27.83
C PRO A 852 -28.84 27.76 -26.86
N GLY A 853 -28.83 29.07 -27.08
CA GLY A 853 -28.23 30.03 -26.16
C GLY A 853 -26.71 30.18 -26.26
N VAL A 854 -26.07 29.58 -27.27
CA VAL A 854 -24.64 29.79 -27.56
C VAL A 854 -24.42 31.17 -28.17
N VAL A 855 -23.43 31.91 -27.70
CA VAL A 855 -23.15 33.28 -28.18
C VAL A 855 -21.68 33.52 -28.52
N VAL A 856 -21.41 34.50 -29.37
CA VAL A 856 -20.08 35.06 -29.64
C VAL A 856 -20.15 36.59 -29.57
N TYR A 857 -19.02 37.25 -29.39
CA TYR A 857 -18.91 38.70 -29.29
C TYR A 857 -18.35 39.31 -30.57
N LEU A 858 -19.06 40.28 -31.14
CA LEU A 858 -18.70 40.96 -32.39
C LEU A 858 -18.47 42.47 -32.19
N LYS A 859 -17.57 43.06 -33.00
CA LYS A 859 -17.36 44.52 -33.05
C LYS A 859 -17.61 45.11 -34.43
#